data_AF-A0A523UMQ4-F1
#
_entry.id   AF-A0A523UMQ4-F1
#
_cell.length_a   1.000
_cell.length_b   1.000
_cell.length_c   1.000
_cell.angle_alpha   90.00
_cell.angle_beta   90.00
_cell.angle_gamma   90.00
#
_symmetry.space_group_name_H-M   'P 1'
#
loop_
_entity.id
_entity.type
_entity.pdbx_description
1 polymer ?
#
loop_
_entity_poly.entity_id
_entity_poly.type
_entity_poly.pdbx_seq_one_letter_code
_entity_poly.pdbx_strand_id
1 'polypeptide(L)'
;MHNKRLAVILGVAAFVLPLIIYSLTLCRTVGFVDAGELCVVSRTLGIAHPTGYPLYTLLGRLFSLIPLGSVVVRTNFMSAFFAALSTFILFITISRILASEGADPTRSRLLAFFCASSFAFSTTIWNQAVVTEVYSLTTFLISVLIFLTFSDDQKAPLLFAYTLGLALSNHMGALLVGIPCGIYILGVRKETLKKLPLMIVLFFLGLSIYAYLPIRAHENPVMNWGNASTLERFIWHVSGKQYRVWMFSSELQVLKVHLIQFGRLALDQFTPFLLWLPLLGIFAAKKSKKVYLILAIFFLDLLYSLNYDIPDIDAYYIPAFMIMAVVSGFGLRFLFRKTTRKAILLLGAFVFLIPIGAHYYKCDMSRNRIAYEYGENHLKSIENNGLCLTNNWDIYSPILYIQHIEGKRRDVVMIDKELLRRSWYFDYLERQSPRTFNLSKPEIESYLEELYKFEHGTLRSPVEIQRRFIRMVNSFINNQMKTGRAYTTFINGHDVDAREIGRDLEKIPYGTIFEFREERKQRIFDYGSLNLKSSFSARTYRDERTRHNLEIYPRMMLSSGIGMMNEGLYVNAKRAFESVLSVEEDNLPATLHLGGSQFMLGQYEEAIEKFEKVLRVEPNNQLAMKGLAAARSELQEK
;
A
#
# COMPACT_ATOMS: atom_id res chain seq x y z
N MET A 1 -21.29 -12.19 40.24
CA MET A 1 -20.53 -10.93 40.06
C MET A 1 -19.16 -11.11 39.40
N HIS A 2 -18.34 -12.08 39.83
CA HIS A 2 -16.98 -12.31 39.31
C HIS A 2 -16.91 -12.49 37.77
N ASN A 3 -17.89 -13.20 37.20
CA ASN A 3 -17.96 -13.46 35.75
C ASN A 3 -18.19 -12.18 34.92
N LYS A 4 -19.05 -11.27 35.39
CA LYS A 4 -19.33 -9.99 34.71
C LYS A 4 -18.12 -9.06 34.76
N ARG A 5 -17.44 -8.97 35.91
CA ARG A 5 -16.20 -8.18 36.05
C ARG A 5 -15.10 -8.65 35.10
N LEU A 6 -14.87 -9.96 35.01
CA LEU A 6 -13.87 -10.52 34.09
C LEU A 6 -14.21 -10.21 32.62
N ALA A 7 -15.49 -10.27 32.24
CA ALA A 7 -15.91 -9.92 30.88
C ALA A 7 -15.57 -8.47 30.52
N VAL A 8 -15.81 -7.54 31.44
CA VAL A 8 -15.47 -6.12 31.25
C VAL A 8 -13.95 -5.95 31.15
N ILE A 9 -13.18 -6.55 32.07
CA ILE A 9 -11.71 -6.45 32.08
C ILE A 9 -11.11 -6.97 30.76
N LEU A 10 -11.48 -8.19 30.34
CA LEU A 10 -10.95 -8.78 29.11
C LEU A 10 -11.43 -8.04 27.85
N GLY A 11 -12.66 -7.53 27.86
CA GLY A 11 -13.17 -6.71 26.76
C GLY A 11 -12.41 -5.39 26.63
N VAL A 12 -12.20 -4.67 27.73
CA VAL A 12 -11.39 -3.45 27.75
C VAL A 12 -9.95 -3.77 27.32
N ALA A 13 -9.35 -4.84 27.82
CA ALA A 13 -8.01 -5.25 27.43
C ALA A 13 -7.90 -5.60 25.93
N ALA A 14 -8.91 -6.28 25.36
CA ALA A 14 -8.95 -6.65 23.94
C ALA A 14 -9.02 -5.43 23.00
N PHE A 15 -9.46 -4.28 23.51
CA PHE A 15 -9.43 -3.00 22.77
C PHE A 15 -8.17 -2.18 23.08
N VAL A 16 -7.92 -1.94 24.36
CA VAL A 16 -6.89 -0.98 24.82
C VAL A 16 -5.48 -1.49 24.55
N LEU A 17 -5.20 -2.80 24.70
CA LEU A 17 -3.86 -3.32 24.47
C LEU A 17 -3.42 -3.21 23.00
N PRO A 18 -4.21 -3.68 22.00
CA PRO A 18 -3.88 -3.43 20.60
C PRO A 18 -3.80 -1.94 20.29
N LEU A 19 -4.73 -1.12 20.78
CA LEU A 19 -4.72 0.33 20.50
C LEU A 19 -3.41 0.99 20.98
N ILE A 20 -2.95 0.68 22.20
CA ILE A 20 -1.68 1.21 22.73
C ILE A 20 -0.53 0.73 21.86
N ILE A 21 -0.44 -0.58 21.58
CA ILE A 21 0.68 -1.15 20.82
C ILE A 21 0.72 -0.59 19.39
N TYR A 22 -0.41 -0.55 18.68
CA TYR A 22 -0.53 0.07 17.36
C TYR A 22 -0.17 1.56 17.40
N SER A 23 -0.60 2.29 18.44
CA SER A 23 -0.27 3.72 18.58
C SER A 23 1.22 3.98 18.85
N LEU A 24 1.89 3.06 19.55
CA LEU A 24 3.34 3.10 19.79
C LEU A 24 4.14 2.78 18.52
N THR A 25 3.63 1.83 17.72
CA THR A 25 4.23 1.37 16.46
C THR A 25 3.75 2.15 15.23
N LEU A 26 2.90 3.14 15.41
CA LEU A 26 2.26 3.93 14.36
C LEU A 26 3.27 4.68 13.50
N CYS A 27 3.14 4.61 12.18
CA CYS A 27 3.92 5.46 11.28
C CYS A 27 3.67 6.94 11.59
N ARG A 28 4.74 7.74 11.72
CA ARG A 28 4.64 9.17 12.07
C ARG A 28 4.64 10.09 10.85
N THR A 29 4.83 9.53 9.66
CA THR A 29 4.80 10.22 8.37
C THR A 29 3.87 9.51 7.39
N VAL A 30 3.82 9.99 6.15
CA VAL A 30 3.14 9.28 5.06
C VAL A 30 3.85 7.95 4.75
N GLY A 31 3.06 6.92 4.43
CA GLY A 31 3.54 5.63 3.96
C GLY A 31 3.56 5.56 2.42
N PHE A 32 4.00 4.43 1.89
CA PHE A 32 3.89 4.11 0.46
C PHE A 32 2.44 3.79 0.07
N VAL A 33 2.22 3.39 -1.18
CA VAL A 33 0.92 2.97 -1.71
C VAL A 33 -0.10 4.12 -1.63
N ASP A 34 -1.29 3.89 -1.08
CA ASP A 34 -2.41 4.82 -1.14
C ASP A 34 -2.43 5.79 0.03
N ALA A 35 -1.52 5.65 1.00
CA ALA A 35 -1.53 6.42 2.24
C ALA A 35 -1.50 7.94 2.01
N GLY A 36 -0.76 8.42 1.00
CA GLY A 36 -0.69 9.84 0.66
C GLY A 36 -2.00 10.36 0.06
N GLU A 37 -2.55 9.65 -0.92
CA GLU A 37 -3.87 9.93 -1.49
C GLU A 37 -4.97 9.90 -0.42
N LEU A 38 -5.06 8.81 0.35
CA LEU A 38 -6.08 8.61 1.38
C LEU A 38 -6.02 9.68 2.48
N CYS A 39 -4.82 10.16 2.81
CA CYS A 39 -4.66 11.30 3.71
C CYS A 39 -5.20 12.60 3.10
N VAL A 40 -4.91 12.85 1.81
CA VAL A 40 -5.43 14.01 1.08
C VAL A 40 -6.95 14.01 1.03
N VAL A 41 -7.57 12.93 0.54
CA VAL A 41 -9.04 12.85 0.41
C VAL A 41 -9.72 12.95 1.78
N SER A 42 -9.16 12.34 2.82
CA SER A 42 -9.68 12.46 4.19
C SER A 42 -9.66 13.90 4.68
N ARG A 43 -8.57 14.63 4.44
CA ARG A 43 -8.46 16.03 4.86
C ARG A 43 -9.29 16.97 4.00
N THR A 44 -9.39 16.77 2.70
CA THR A 44 -10.04 17.72 1.77
C THR A 44 -11.47 17.33 1.41
N LEU A 45 -12.00 16.21 1.92
CA LEU A 45 -13.25 15.60 1.47
C LEU A 45 -13.22 15.39 -0.06
N GLY A 46 -12.18 14.74 -0.54
CA GLY A 46 -12.03 14.34 -1.94
C GLY A 46 -12.73 13.02 -2.28
N ILE A 47 -12.50 12.52 -3.49
CA ILE A 47 -12.90 11.18 -3.93
C ILE A 47 -11.62 10.40 -4.21
N ALA A 48 -11.45 9.28 -3.49
CA ALA A 48 -10.33 8.36 -3.64
C ALA A 48 -10.48 7.51 -4.91
N HIS A 49 -9.42 6.77 -5.25
CA HIS A 49 -9.48 5.72 -6.26
C HIS A 49 -10.64 4.73 -6.03
N PRO A 50 -11.13 4.06 -7.08
CA PRO A 50 -12.31 3.21 -6.97
C PRO A 50 -12.16 2.13 -5.89
N THR A 51 -13.18 1.86 -5.08
CA THR A 51 -14.58 2.27 -5.26
C THR A 51 -14.95 3.58 -4.56
N GLY A 52 -13.97 4.40 -4.19
CA GLY A 52 -14.13 5.78 -3.72
C GLY A 52 -14.26 5.95 -2.22
N TYR A 53 -14.51 4.85 -1.50
CA TYR A 53 -14.50 4.75 -0.04
C TYR A 53 -15.15 5.94 0.72
N PRO A 54 -16.41 6.31 0.40
CA PRO A 54 -17.05 7.49 0.99
C PRO A 54 -17.17 7.42 2.52
N LEU A 55 -17.44 6.24 3.10
CA LEU A 55 -17.47 6.09 4.56
C LEU A 55 -16.09 6.32 5.18
N TYR A 56 -15.05 5.75 4.58
CA TYR A 56 -13.66 5.99 4.99
C TYR A 56 -13.33 7.48 4.98
N THR A 57 -13.67 8.17 3.89
CA THR A 57 -13.33 9.58 3.69
C THR A 57 -14.04 10.48 4.71
N LEU A 58 -15.32 10.21 4.98
CA LEU A 58 -16.09 10.98 5.98
C LEU A 58 -15.55 10.78 7.40
N LEU A 59 -15.22 9.54 7.78
CA LEU A 59 -14.60 9.26 9.08
C LEU A 59 -13.18 9.83 9.16
N GLY A 60 -12.41 9.69 8.08
CA GLY A 60 -11.07 10.26 7.92
C GLY A 60 -11.08 11.76 8.10
N ARG A 61 -12.10 12.47 7.59
CA ARG A 61 -12.29 13.89 7.85
C ARG A 61 -12.45 14.18 9.33
N LEU A 62 -13.29 13.44 10.05
CA LEU A 62 -13.48 13.63 11.49
C LEU A 62 -12.17 13.42 12.26
N PHE A 63 -11.43 12.34 11.97
CA PHE A 63 -10.13 12.09 12.59
C PHE A 63 -9.10 13.17 12.22
N SER A 64 -9.08 13.64 10.96
CA SER A 64 -8.17 14.68 10.50
C SER A 64 -8.35 16.04 11.21
N LEU A 65 -9.50 16.25 11.86
CA LEU A 65 -9.84 17.48 12.59
C LEU A 65 -9.43 17.45 14.07
N ILE A 66 -9.03 16.29 14.61
CA ILE A 66 -8.52 16.20 15.98
C ILE A 66 -7.27 17.11 16.09
N PRO A 67 -7.13 17.98 17.11
CA PRO A 67 -6.02 18.93 17.17
C PRO A 67 -4.73 18.32 17.77
N LEU A 68 -4.35 17.11 17.34
CA LEU A 68 -3.18 16.39 17.84
C LEU A 68 -2.30 15.91 16.68
N GLY A 69 -0.99 16.17 16.75
CA GLY A 69 -0.01 15.73 15.74
C GLY A 69 -0.22 16.32 14.33
N SER A 70 0.45 15.72 13.34
CA SER A 70 0.23 16.02 11.92
C SER A 70 -1.06 15.34 11.42
N VAL A 71 -1.58 15.79 10.27
CA VAL A 71 -2.78 15.17 9.65
C VAL A 71 -2.57 13.67 9.45
N VAL A 72 -1.40 13.25 8.97
CA VAL A 72 -1.09 11.84 8.70
C VAL A 72 -1.03 10.99 9.97
N VAL A 73 -0.55 11.53 11.09
CA VAL A 73 -0.60 10.81 12.38
C VAL A 73 -2.06 10.54 12.79
N ARG A 74 -2.98 11.47 12.50
CA ARG A 74 -4.39 11.31 12.84
C ARG A 74 -5.11 10.31 11.95
N THR A 75 -4.82 10.30 10.66
CA THR A 75 -5.38 9.31 9.72
C THR A 75 -4.77 7.93 9.96
N ASN A 76 -3.46 7.82 10.26
CA ASN A 76 -2.84 6.57 10.70
C ASN A 76 -3.49 6.08 12.01
N PHE A 77 -3.75 6.97 12.97
CA PHE A 77 -4.41 6.61 14.23
C PHE A 77 -5.86 6.12 14.01
N MET A 78 -6.55 6.60 12.96
CA MET A 78 -7.87 6.05 12.58
C MET A 78 -7.78 4.56 12.26
N SER A 79 -6.75 4.15 11.50
CA SER A 79 -6.50 2.73 11.23
C SER A 79 -6.27 1.95 12.52
N ALA A 80 -5.40 2.44 13.41
CA ALA A 80 -5.12 1.80 14.70
C ALA A 80 -6.39 1.64 15.56
N PHE A 81 -7.24 2.67 15.58
CA PHE A 81 -8.50 2.67 16.31
C PHE A 81 -9.48 1.60 15.80
N PHE A 82 -9.73 1.54 14.50
CA PHE A 82 -10.65 0.56 13.94
C PHE A 82 -10.09 -0.88 13.97
N ALA A 83 -8.79 -1.06 13.79
CA ALA A 83 -8.14 -2.36 13.97
C ALA A 83 -8.31 -2.88 15.41
N ALA A 84 -8.08 -2.02 16.42
CA ALA A 84 -8.29 -2.37 17.82
C ALA A 84 -9.77 -2.64 18.14
N LEU A 85 -10.69 -1.87 17.57
CA LEU A 85 -12.12 -2.08 17.72
C LEU A 85 -12.58 -3.40 17.11
N SER A 86 -12.01 -3.80 15.97
CA SER A 86 -12.28 -5.11 15.36
C SER A 86 -11.88 -6.26 16.28
N THR A 87 -10.76 -6.12 17.01
CA THR A 87 -10.28 -7.11 17.98
C THR A 87 -11.26 -7.27 19.15
N PHE A 88 -11.79 -6.15 19.65
CA PHE A 88 -12.82 -6.17 20.69
C PHE A 88 -14.09 -6.90 20.24
N ILE A 89 -14.58 -6.61 19.03
CA ILE A 89 -15.77 -7.28 18.47
C ILE A 89 -15.49 -8.78 18.25
N LEU A 90 -14.30 -9.13 17.77
CA LEU A 90 -13.88 -10.52 17.59
C LEU A 90 -13.84 -11.28 18.93
N PHE A 91 -13.30 -10.66 19.98
CA PHE A 91 -13.33 -11.22 21.35
C PHE A 91 -14.76 -11.55 21.81
N ILE A 92 -15.70 -10.61 21.64
CA ILE A 92 -17.10 -10.85 22.03
C ILE A 92 -17.70 -11.98 21.19
N THR A 93 -17.44 -11.97 19.88
CA THR A 93 -17.96 -12.95 18.93
C THR A 93 -17.51 -14.36 19.26
N ILE A 94 -16.20 -14.58 19.43
CA ILE A 94 -15.64 -15.89 19.78
C ILE A 94 -16.15 -16.33 21.15
N SER A 95 -16.22 -15.43 22.13
CA SER A 95 -16.76 -15.73 23.47
C SER A 95 -18.19 -16.29 23.39
N ARG A 96 -19.04 -15.69 22.55
CA ARG A 96 -20.44 -16.10 22.34
C ARG A 96 -20.52 -17.43 21.61
N ILE A 97 -19.77 -17.60 20.52
CA ILE A 97 -19.73 -18.85 19.76
C ILE A 97 -19.35 -20.02 20.68
N LEU A 98 -18.24 -19.89 21.42
CA LEU A 98 -17.79 -20.95 22.31
C LEU A 98 -18.79 -21.25 23.45
N ALA A 99 -19.37 -20.22 24.05
CA ALA A 99 -20.39 -20.39 25.09
C ALA A 99 -21.64 -21.11 24.56
N SER A 100 -22.12 -20.75 23.36
CA SER A 100 -23.29 -21.38 22.74
C SER A 100 -23.09 -22.86 22.39
N GLU A 101 -21.83 -23.29 22.31
CA GLU A 101 -21.46 -24.67 22.01
C GLU A 101 -21.22 -25.47 23.31
N GLY A 102 -21.54 -24.92 24.48
CA GLY A 102 -21.49 -25.60 25.78
C GLY A 102 -20.17 -25.43 26.55
N ALA A 103 -19.34 -24.43 26.22
CA ALA A 103 -18.18 -24.09 27.05
C ALA A 103 -18.58 -23.21 28.26
N ASP A 104 -17.91 -23.42 29.40
CA ASP A 104 -18.02 -22.54 30.57
C ASP A 104 -17.77 -21.07 30.15
N PRO A 105 -18.68 -20.12 30.44
CA PRO A 105 -18.54 -18.73 30.00
C PRO A 105 -17.23 -18.06 30.41
N THR A 106 -16.67 -18.44 31.57
CA THR A 106 -15.37 -17.90 32.03
C THR A 106 -14.25 -18.38 31.12
N ARG A 107 -14.20 -19.70 30.86
CA ARG A 107 -13.23 -20.30 29.93
C ARG A 107 -13.38 -19.74 28.52
N SER A 108 -14.62 -19.63 28.01
CA SER A 108 -14.91 -19.08 26.67
C SER A 108 -14.29 -17.70 26.49
N ARG A 109 -14.36 -16.82 27.49
CA ARG A 109 -13.77 -15.47 27.43
C ARG A 109 -12.25 -15.48 27.46
N LEU A 110 -11.63 -16.35 28.26
CA LEU A 110 -10.17 -16.49 28.26
C LEU A 110 -9.67 -16.96 26.89
N LEU A 111 -10.28 -18.02 26.34
CA LEU A 111 -9.90 -18.55 25.03
C LEU A 111 -10.15 -17.52 23.91
N ALA A 112 -11.28 -16.83 23.95
CA ALA A 112 -11.60 -15.78 22.99
C ALA A 112 -10.63 -14.60 23.05
N PHE A 113 -10.17 -14.22 24.25
CA PHE A 113 -9.17 -13.16 24.40
C PHE A 113 -7.86 -13.55 23.72
N PHE A 114 -7.39 -14.79 23.89
CA PHE A 114 -6.17 -15.27 23.23
C PHE A 114 -6.33 -15.34 21.70
N CYS A 115 -7.45 -15.86 21.20
CA CYS A 115 -7.72 -15.89 19.75
C CYS A 115 -7.81 -14.48 19.13
N ALA A 116 -8.55 -13.57 19.77
CA ALA A 116 -8.68 -12.20 19.28
C ALA A 116 -7.33 -11.48 19.30
N SER A 117 -6.53 -11.68 20.35
CA SER A 117 -5.18 -11.11 20.45
C SER A 117 -4.22 -11.70 19.42
N SER A 118 -4.28 -13.01 19.15
CA SER A 118 -3.45 -13.61 18.09
C SER A 118 -3.78 -13.05 16.71
N PHE A 119 -5.05 -12.69 16.48
CA PHE A 119 -5.42 -11.96 15.28
C PHE A 119 -4.84 -10.54 15.32
N ALA A 120 -5.09 -9.77 16.38
CA ALA A 120 -4.61 -8.40 16.52
C ALA A 120 -3.09 -8.26 16.30
N PHE A 121 -2.30 -9.21 16.81
CA PHE A 121 -0.85 -9.17 16.69
C PHE A 121 -0.30 -10.02 15.55
N SER A 122 -1.13 -10.39 14.57
CA SER A 122 -0.67 -10.96 13.31
C SER A 122 -0.11 -9.87 12.39
N THR A 123 0.89 -10.18 11.58
CA THR A 123 1.64 -9.17 10.82
C THR A 123 0.76 -8.40 9.81
N THR A 124 -0.17 -9.05 9.13
CA THR A 124 -1.02 -8.39 8.12
C THR A 124 -1.92 -7.33 8.75
N ILE A 125 -2.71 -7.66 9.79
CA ILE A 125 -3.60 -6.65 10.39
C ILE A 125 -2.82 -5.56 11.12
N TRP A 126 -1.68 -5.90 11.74
CA TRP A 126 -0.84 -4.91 12.40
C TRP A 126 -0.27 -3.91 11.39
N ASN A 127 0.23 -4.38 10.24
CA ASN A 127 0.69 -3.50 9.16
C ASN A 127 -0.42 -2.55 8.66
N GLN A 128 -1.66 -3.05 8.56
CA GLN A 128 -2.82 -2.22 8.21
C GLN A 128 -3.28 -1.28 9.34
N ALA A 129 -2.92 -1.56 10.59
CA ALA A 129 -3.27 -0.74 11.75
C ALA A 129 -2.33 0.45 11.94
N VAL A 130 -1.10 0.40 11.40
CA VAL A 130 -0.06 1.42 11.66
C VAL A 130 0.12 2.45 10.54
N VAL A 131 -0.63 2.32 9.43
CA VAL A 131 -0.62 3.22 8.27
C VAL A 131 -2.06 3.55 7.84
N THR A 132 -2.25 4.71 7.19
CA THR A 132 -3.52 5.17 6.62
C THR A 132 -3.93 4.25 5.48
N GLU A 133 -4.89 3.36 5.74
CA GLU A 133 -5.39 2.38 4.78
C GLU A 133 -6.87 2.03 5.05
N VAL A 134 -7.61 1.59 4.02
CA VAL A 134 -9.05 1.32 4.11
C VAL A 134 -9.39 0.00 4.83
N TYR A 135 -8.42 -0.89 4.95
CA TYR A 135 -8.61 -2.27 5.39
C TYR A 135 -8.93 -2.39 6.88
N SER A 136 -8.39 -1.52 7.73
CA SER A 136 -8.68 -1.54 9.18
C SER A 136 -10.15 -1.25 9.48
N LEU A 137 -10.77 -0.29 8.78
CA LEU A 137 -12.21 -0.01 8.88
C LEU A 137 -13.05 -1.14 8.29
N THR A 138 -12.64 -1.71 7.16
CA THR A 138 -13.30 -2.89 6.57
C THR A 138 -13.31 -4.06 7.55
N THR A 139 -12.17 -4.33 8.20
CA THR A 139 -12.00 -5.40 9.19
C THR A 139 -12.95 -5.21 10.37
N PHE A 140 -13.07 -3.98 10.87
CA PHE A 140 -14.06 -3.66 11.90
C PHE A 140 -15.50 -3.96 11.44
N LEU A 141 -15.91 -3.46 10.27
CA LEU A 141 -17.28 -3.66 9.78
C LEU A 141 -17.59 -5.14 9.53
N ILE A 142 -16.65 -5.90 8.97
CA ILE A 142 -16.77 -7.35 8.79
C ILE A 142 -16.87 -8.07 10.14
N SER A 143 -16.06 -7.69 11.14
CA SER A 143 -16.17 -8.28 12.48
C SER A 143 -17.55 -8.05 13.10
N VAL A 144 -18.17 -6.89 12.88
CA VAL A 144 -19.54 -6.57 13.30
C VAL A 144 -20.56 -7.43 12.55
N LEU A 145 -20.40 -7.64 11.23
CA LEU A 145 -21.28 -8.53 10.45
C LEU A 145 -21.27 -9.96 11.01
N ILE A 146 -20.10 -10.51 11.32
CA ILE A 146 -19.96 -11.84 11.91
C ILE A 146 -20.59 -11.86 13.32
N PHE A 147 -20.34 -10.84 14.14
CA PHE A 147 -20.95 -10.70 15.46
C PHE A 147 -22.49 -10.74 15.40
N LEU A 148 -23.09 -9.96 14.50
CA LEU A 148 -24.54 -9.86 14.33
C LEU A 148 -25.15 -11.16 13.84
N THR A 149 -24.44 -11.89 12.98
CA THR A 149 -24.85 -13.23 12.48
C THR A 149 -25.10 -14.20 13.62
N PHE A 150 -24.28 -14.15 14.68
CA PHE A 150 -24.38 -15.03 15.85
C PHE A 150 -25.05 -14.37 17.06
N SER A 151 -25.67 -13.20 16.92
CA SER A 151 -26.33 -12.48 18.01
C SER A 151 -27.79 -12.88 18.16
N ASP A 152 -28.23 -13.35 19.33
CA ASP A 152 -29.62 -13.79 19.56
C ASP A 152 -30.67 -12.65 19.57
N ASP A 153 -30.23 -11.39 19.47
CA ASP A 153 -31.12 -10.23 19.41
C ASP A 153 -32.02 -10.28 18.15
N GLN A 154 -33.33 -10.07 18.34
CA GLN A 154 -34.30 -10.05 17.25
C GLN A 154 -34.11 -8.89 16.27
N LYS A 155 -33.40 -7.83 16.67
CA LYS A 155 -33.01 -6.69 15.82
C LYS A 155 -31.70 -6.94 15.08
N ALA A 156 -30.94 -7.98 15.42
CA ALA A 156 -29.64 -8.25 14.79
C ALA A 156 -29.71 -8.36 13.24
N PRO A 157 -30.72 -9.02 12.62
CA PRO A 157 -30.82 -9.05 11.16
C PRO A 157 -31.02 -7.66 10.53
N LEU A 158 -31.75 -6.76 11.20
CA LEU A 158 -31.97 -5.39 10.74
C LEU A 158 -30.67 -4.58 10.77
N LEU A 159 -29.95 -4.66 11.90
CA LEU A 159 -28.65 -4.00 12.05
C LEU A 159 -27.60 -4.62 11.11
N PHE A 160 -27.68 -5.93 10.84
CA PHE A 160 -26.81 -6.61 9.89
C PHE A 160 -26.98 -6.03 8.48
N ALA A 161 -28.23 -5.87 8.03
CA ALA A 161 -28.51 -5.31 6.71
C ALA A 161 -27.98 -3.87 6.58
N TYR A 162 -28.22 -3.01 7.58
CA TYR A 162 -27.66 -1.66 7.63
C TYR A 162 -26.12 -1.65 7.61
N THR A 163 -25.49 -2.48 8.46
CA THR A 163 -24.03 -2.59 8.56
C THR A 163 -23.42 -3.10 7.25
N LEU A 164 -24.10 -4.00 6.54
CA LEU A 164 -23.64 -4.49 5.25
C LEU A 164 -23.62 -3.34 4.22
N GLY A 165 -24.69 -2.53 4.16
CA GLY A 165 -24.72 -1.33 3.32
C GLY A 165 -23.59 -0.36 3.63
N LEU A 166 -23.34 -0.09 4.91
CA LEU A 166 -22.20 0.73 5.35
C LEU A 166 -20.85 0.12 4.94
N ALA A 167 -20.67 -1.18 5.13
CA ALA A 167 -19.44 -1.89 4.78
C ALA A 167 -19.14 -1.78 3.27
N LEU A 168 -20.17 -1.88 2.43
CA LEU A 168 -20.01 -1.69 0.98
C LEU A 168 -19.62 -0.28 0.61
N SER A 169 -20.03 0.73 1.38
CA SER A 169 -19.57 2.12 1.21
C SER A 169 -18.12 2.35 1.69
N ASN A 170 -17.47 1.33 2.24
CA ASN A 170 -16.05 1.35 2.60
C ASN A 170 -15.20 0.43 1.71
N HIS A 171 -15.62 -0.80 1.43
CA HIS A 171 -14.88 -1.72 0.56
C HIS A 171 -15.76 -2.89 0.11
N MET A 172 -15.75 -3.23 -1.19
CA MET A 172 -16.59 -4.30 -1.76
C MET A 172 -16.29 -5.69 -1.21
N GLY A 173 -15.07 -5.93 -0.73
CA GLY A 173 -14.66 -7.20 -0.11
C GLY A 173 -15.54 -7.63 1.08
N ALA A 174 -16.29 -6.71 1.68
CA ALA A 174 -17.29 -7.05 2.70
C ALA A 174 -18.37 -8.03 2.20
N LEU A 175 -18.63 -8.13 0.89
CA LEU A 175 -19.57 -9.10 0.32
C LEU A 175 -19.14 -10.55 0.55
N LEU A 176 -17.84 -10.83 0.59
CA LEU A 176 -17.28 -12.17 0.80
C LEU A 176 -17.72 -12.75 2.15
N VAL A 177 -17.99 -11.89 3.12
CA VAL A 177 -18.54 -12.25 4.44
C VAL A 177 -20.05 -12.01 4.51
N GLY A 178 -20.52 -10.88 3.98
CA GLY A 178 -21.90 -10.45 4.07
C GLY A 178 -22.90 -11.42 3.43
N ILE A 179 -22.58 -11.94 2.24
CA ILE A 179 -23.47 -12.87 1.51
C ILE A 179 -23.67 -14.18 2.28
N PRO A 180 -22.62 -14.96 2.62
CA PRO A 180 -22.82 -16.23 3.33
C PRO A 180 -23.45 -16.02 4.72
N CYS A 181 -23.11 -14.94 5.43
CA CYS A 181 -23.77 -14.57 6.69
C CYS A 181 -25.27 -14.27 6.51
N GLY A 182 -25.65 -13.51 5.48
CA GLY A 182 -27.05 -13.20 5.17
C GLY A 182 -27.86 -14.47 4.86
N ILE A 183 -27.32 -15.35 4.02
CA ILE A 183 -27.93 -16.65 3.71
C ILE A 183 -28.12 -17.47 4.98
N TYR A 184 -27.11 -17.54 5.84
CA TYR A 184 -27.20 -18.25 7.11
C TYR A 184 -28.27 -17.67 8.05
N ILE A 185 -28.35 -16.35 8.19
CA ILE A 185 -29.38 -15.68 9.01
C ILE A 185 -30.79 -16.07 8.52
N LEU A 186 -31.03 -16.01 7.20
CA LEU A 186 -32.32 -16.35 6.61
C LEU A 186 -32.65 -17.84 6.78
N GLY A 187 -31.66 -18.72 6.65
CA GLY A 187 -31.83 -20.17 6.81
C GLY A 187 -32.09 -20.61 8.26
N VAL A 188 -31.42 -19.97 9.23
CA VAL A 188 -31.55 -20.32 10.65
C VAL A 188 -32.75 -19.64 11.31
N ARG A 189 -33.08 -18.41 10.90
CA ARG A 189 -34.16 -17.61 11.51
C ARG A 189 -35.25 -17.35 10.50
N LYS A 190 -36.11 -18.35 10.25
CA LYS A 190 -37.21 -18.26 9.27
C LYS A 190 -38.12 -17.04 9.45
N GLU A 191 -38.35 -16.61 10.69
CA GLU A 191 -39.12 -15.38 10.99
C GLU A 191 -38.50 -14.09 10.41
N THR A 192 -37.20 -14.11 10.09
CA THR A 192 -36.50 -12.99 9.45
C THR A 192 -37.03 -12.71 8.04
N LEU A 193 -37.63 -13.69 7.36
CA LEU A 193 -38.26 -13.49 6.05
C LEU A 193 -39.36 -12.43 6.10
N LYS A 194 -40.10 -12.33 7.22
CA LYS A 194 -41.11 -11.28 7.43
C LYS A 194 -40.48 -9.89 7.57
N LYS A 195 -39.21 -9.81 7.97
CA LYS A 195 -38.44 -8.56 8.15
C LYS A 195 -37.67 -8.16 6.89
N LEU A 196 -37.68 -8.98 5.83
CA LEU A 196 -36.87 -8.76 4.64
C LEU A 196 -37.12 -7.38 3.98
N PRO A 197 -38.37 -6.87 3.84
CA PRO A 197 -38.59 -5.53 3.30
C PRO A 197 -37.87 -4.44 4.10
N LEU A 198 -37.94 -4.50 5.43
CA LEU A 198 -37.25 -3.54 6.30
C LEU A 198 -35.73 -3.71 6.26
N MET A 199 -35.23 -4.94 6.13
CA MET A 199 -33.80 -5.19 5.91
C MET A 199 -33.31 -4.56 4.61
N ILE A 200 -34.07 -4.67 3.52
CA ILE A 200 -33.73 -4.03 2.24
C ILE A 200 -33.65 -2.51 2.40
N VAL A 201 -34.65 -1.90 3.04
CA VAL A 201 -34.65 -0.45 3.33
C VAL A 201 -33.40 -0.05 4.13
N LEU A 202 -33.09 -0.78 5.20
CA LEU A 202 -31.94 -0.49 6.04
C LEU A 202 -30.59 -0.72 5.32
N PHE A 203 -30.51 -1.74 4.47
CA PHE A 203 -29.35 -1.96 3.62
C PHE A 203 -29.10 -0.76 2.70
N PHE A 204 -30.14 -0.28 2.00
CA PHE A 204 -30.02 0.90 1.14
C PHE A 204 -29.80 2.19 1.94
N LEU A 205 -30.30 2.29 3.18
CA LEU A 205 -29.96 3.39 4.07
C LEU A 205 -28.47 3.39 4.42
N GLY A 206 -27.87 2.23 4.71
CA GLY A 206 -26.41 2.12 4.89
C GLY A 206 -25.65 2.46 3.61
N LEU A 207 -26.14 1.98 2.47
CA LEU A 207 -25.52 2.22 1.16
C LEU A 207 -25.66 3.67 0.69
N SER A 208 -26.60 4.44 1.24
CA SER A 208 -26.86 5.84 0.87
C SER A 208 -25.65 6.76 1.07
N ILE A 209 -24.66 6.35 1.85
CA ILE A 209 -23.37 7.04 1.98
C ILE A 209 -22.68 7.23 0.62
N TYR A 210 -22.93 6.36 -0.37
CA TYR A 210 -22.45 6.55 -1.73
C TYR A 210 -22.95 7.83 -2.42
N ALA A 211 -24.04 8.44 -1.96
CA ALA A 211 -24.49 9.74 -2.44
C ALA A 211 -23.42 10.84 -2.26
N TYR A 212 -22.47 10.64 -1.34
CA TYR A 212 -21.28 11.47 -1.21
C TYR A 212 -20.52 11.64 -2.53
N LEU A 213 -20.37 10.59 -3.33
CA LEU A 213 -19.56 10.61 -4.55
C LEU A 213 -20.09 11.62 -5.59
N PRO A 214 -21.35 11.54 -6.07
CA PRO A 214 -21.86 12.51 -7.03
C PRO A 214 -21.94 13.92 -6.43
N ILE A 215 -22.33 14.07 -5.15
CA ILE A 215 -22.40 15.38 -4.50
C ILE A 215 -21.02 16.04 -4.51
N ARG A 216 -19.98 15.35 -4.05
CA ARG A 216 -18.63 15.91 -4.01
C ARG A 216 -18.04 16.07 -5.40
N ALA A 217 -18.33 15.19 -6.35
CA ALA A 217 -17.81 15.34 -7.71
C ALA A 217 -18.21 16.68 -8.36
N HIS A 218 -19.43 17.17 -8.10
CA HIS A 218 -19.91 18.48 -8.59
C HIS A 218 -19.22 19.68 -7.92
N GLU A 219 -18.74 19.52 -6.68
CA GLU A 219 -18.01 20.55 -5.93
C GLU A 219 -16.53 20.67 -6.35
N ASN A 220 -16.08 19.87 -7.33
CA ASN A 220 -14.71 19.88 -7.85
C ASN A 220 -13.60 19.85 -6.77
N PRO A 221 -13.60 18.84 -5.87
CA PRO A 221 -12.63 18.75 -4.79
C PRO A 221 -11.21 18.57 -5.35
N VAL A 222 -10.21 18.80 -4.47
CA VAL A 222 -8.79 18.67 -4.80
C VAL A 222 -8.51 17.36 -5.54
N MET A 223 -8.92 16.23 -4.98
CA MET A 223 -8.90 14.92 -5.64
C MET A 223 -10.33 14.51 -5.99
N ASN A 224 -10.60 14.27 -7.28
CA ASN A 224 -11.92 13.88 -7.80
C ASN A 224 -11.79 12.63 -8.69
N TRP A 225 -11.26 11.54 -8.14
CA TRP A 225 -10.95 10.36 -8.93
C TRP A 225 -12.20 9.77 -9.60
N GLY A 226 -12.11 9.55 -10.91
CA GLY A 226 -13.22 9.05 -11.73
C GLY A 226 -14.31 10.07 -12.04
N ASN A 227 -14.31 11.25 -11.39
CA ASN A 227 -15.33 12.30 -11.54
C ASN A 227 -16.75 11.71 -11.60
N ALA A 228 -17.22 11.15 -10.48
CA ALA A 228 -18.49 10.42 -10.36
C ALA A 228 -19.75 11.33 -10.39
N SER A 229 -19.72 12.42 -11.16
CA SER A 229 -20.80 13.42 -11.29
C SER A 229 -21.98 12.94 -12.13
N THR A 230 -21.77 12.03 -13.09
CA THR A 230 -22.86 11.42 -13.88
C THR A 230 -23.19 10.02 -13.38
N LEU A 231 -24.40 9.53 -13.66
CA LEU A 231 -24.83 8.17 -13.29
C LEU A 231 -23.88 7.10 -13.84
N GLU A 232 -23.45 7.27 -15.09
CA GLU A 232 -22.51 6.36 -15.74
C GLU A 232 -21.16 6.29 -15.01
N ARG A 233 -20.53 7.46 -14.78
CA ARG A 233 -19.24 7.54 -14.08
C ARG A 233 -19.34 7.05 -12.64
N PHE A 234 -20.46 7.36 -11.97
CA PHE A 234 -20.77 6.84 -10.65
C PHE A 234 -20.82 5.30 -10.65
N ILE A 235 -21.55 4.67 -11.59
CA ILE A 235 -21.61 3.21 -11.70
C ILE A 235 -20.23 2.62 -12.00
N TRP A 236 -19.47 3.21 -12.92
CA TRP A 236 -18.12 2.73 -13.24
C TRP A 236 -17.18 2.79 -12.03
N HIS A 237 -17.27 3.87 -11.26
CA HIS A 237 -16.45 4.08 -10.07
C HIS A 237 -16.84 3.12 -8.94
N VAL A 238 -18.11 3.06 -8.55
CA VAL A 238 -18.57 2.18 -7.45
C VAL A 238 -18.41 0.70 -7.78
N SER A 239 -18.51 0.32 -9.06
CA SER A 239 -18.37 -1.07 -9.48
C SER A 239 -16.94 -1.50 -9.78
N GLY A 240 -15.96 -0.62 -9.54
CA GLY A 240 -14.53 -0.88 -9.76
C GLY A 240 -14.20 -1.26 -11.20
N LYS A 241 -14.91 -0.70 -12.21
CA LYS A 241 -14.78 -1.09 -13.64
C LYS A 241 -13.31 -1.13 -14.09
N GLN A 242 -12.49 -0.22 -13.57
CA GLN A 242 -11.06 -0.10 -13.90
C GLN A 242 -10.20 -1.29 -13.43
N TYR A 243 -10.59 -1.98 -12.37
CA TYR A 243 -9.79 -3.04 -11.74
C TYR A 243 -10.17 -4.45 -12.17
N ARG A 244 -11.30 -4.60 -12.88
CA ARG A 244 -11.83 -5.91 -13.29
C ARG A 244 -10.89 -6.72 -14.18
N VAL A 245 -9.97 -6.06 -14.89
CA VAL A 245 -8.99 -6.72 -15.76
C VAL A 245 -8.02 -7.63 -14.98
N TRP A 246 -7.79 -7.34 -13.70
CA TRP A 246 -6.90 -8.10 -12.83
C TRP A 246 -7.63 -9.16 -12.00
N MET A 247 -8.96 -9.25 -12.12
CA MET A 247 -9.79 -10.18 -11.36
C MET A 247 -10.14 -11.39 -12.23
N PHE A 248 -9.93 -12.60 -11.69
CA PHE A 248 -10.27 -13.88 -12.33
C PHE A 248 -9.69 -14.07 -13.75
N SER A 249 -8.55 -13.44 -14.03
CA SER A 249 -7.83 -13.51 -15.30
C SER A 249 -6.51 -14.27 -15.21
N SER A 250 -6.10 -14.70 -14.01
CA SER A 250 -4.82 -15.36 -13.75
C SER A 250 -4.76 -16.80 -14.28
N GLU A 251 -3.61 -17.19 -14.82
CA GLU A 251 -3.33 -18.57 -15.23
C GLU A 251 -3.13 -19.51 -14.04
N LEU A 252 -3.29 -20.83 -14.26
CA LEU A 252 -3.15 -21.84 -13.20
C LEU A 252 -1.78 -21.83 -12.50
N GLN A 253 -0.70 -21.46 -13.20
CA GLN A 253 0.63 -21.36 -12.59
C GLN A 253 0.72 -20.19 -11.62
N VAL A 254 0.12 -19.04 -11.96
CA VAL A 254 0.03 -17.86 -11.09
C VAL A 254 -0.78 -18.21 -9.83
N LEU A 255 -1.91 -18.91 -9.98
CA LEU A 255 -2.71 -19.37 -8.85
C LEU A 255 -1.92 -20.27 -7.88
N LYS A 256 -1.03 -21.13 -8.38
CA LYS A 256 -0.15 -21.95 -7.53
C LYS A 256 0.85 -21.09 -6.75
N VAL A 257 1.41 -20.07 -7.38
CA VAL A 257 2.32 -19.11 -6.71
C VAL A 257 1.57 -18.39 -5.59
N HIS A 258 0.37 -17.88 -5.87
CA HIS A 258 -0.48 -17.22 -4.87
C HIS A 258 -0.85 -18.16 -3.72
N LEU A 259 -1.11 -19.45 -3.99
CA LEU A 259 -1.40 -20.43 -2.94
C LEU A 259 -0.18 -20.69 -2.04
N ILE A 260 1.01 -20.78 -2.62
CA ILE A 260 2.26 -20.91 -1.85
C ILE A 260 2.52 -19.64 -1.02
N GLN A 261 2.27 -18.46 -1.60
CA GLN A 261 2.38 -17.18 -0.89
C GLN A 261 1.40 -17.11 0.28
N PHE A 262 0.13 -17.49 0.08
CA PHE A 262 -0.85 -17.60 1.18
C PHE A 262 -0.37 -18.54 2.28
N GLY A 263 0.17 -19.71 1.93
CA GLY A 263 0.74 -20.64 2.90
C GLY A 263 1.88 -20.03 3.73
N ARG A 264 2.79 -19.27 3.09
CA ARG A 264 3.87 -18.54 3.76
C ARG A 264 3.32 -17.43 4.66
N LEU A 265 2.34 -16.66 4.18
CA LEU A 265 1.68 -15.62 4.97
C LEU A 265 0.98 -16.21 6.19
N ALA A 266 0.24 -17.31 6.04
CA ALA A 266 -0.44 -17.98 7.14
C ALA A 266 0.54 -18.49 8.21
N LEU A 267 1.71 -19.00 7.79
CA LEU A 267 2.81 -19.37 8.70
C LEU A 267 3.39 -18.17 9.44
N ASP A 268 3.57 -17.04 8.77
CA ASP A 268 4.04 -15.79 9.39
C ASP A 268 2.99 -15.22 10.36
N GLN A 269 1.69 -15.22 9.99
CA GLN A 269 0.60 -14.69 10.82
C GLN A 269 0.50 -15.37 12.18
N PHE A 270 0.54 -16.71 12.19
CA PHE A 270 0.24 -17.51 13.38
C PHE A 270 1.46 -18.17 13.99
N THR A 271 2.67 -18.00 13.43
CA THR A 271 3.86 -18.82 13.74
C THR A 271 3.64 -20.32 13.47
N PRO A 272 4.70 -21.12 13.24
CA PRO A 272 4.56 -22.57 13.08
C PRO A 272 3.88 -23.25 14.27
N PHE A 273 3.99 -22.67 15.47
CA PHE A 273 3.46 -23.22 16.71
C PHE A 273 1.95 -23.04 16.89
N LEU A 274 1.28 -22.15 16.16
CA LEU A 274 -0.16 -21.95 16.28
C LEU A 274 -0.94 -22.38 15.03
N LEU A 275 -0.27 -22.69 13.91
CA LEU A 275 -0.93 -23.02 12.64
C LEU A 275 -1.77 -24.31 12.69
N TRP A 276 -1.49 -25.23 13.62
CA TRP A 276 -2.30 -26.44 13.82
C TRP A 276 -3.59 -26.18 14.61
N LEU A 277 -3.73 -25.03 15.30
CA LEU A 277 -4.92 -24.72 16.09
C LEU A 277 -6.19 -24.54 15.24
N PRO A 278 -6.17 -23.83 14.09
CA PRO A 278 -7.31 -23.82 13.17
C PRO A 278 -7.70 -25.23 12.72
N LEU A 279 -6.74 -26.09 12.35
CA LEU A 279 -7.02 -27.46 11.91
C LEU A 279 -7.69 -28.29 13.02
N LEU A 280 -7.17 -28.21 14.25
CA LEU A 280 -7.78 -28.84 15.41
C LEU A 280 -9.17 -28.27 15.69
N GLY A 281 -9.38 -26.97 15.48
CA GLY A 281 -10.67 -26.31 15.61
C GLY A 281 -11.70 -26.83 14.63
N ILE A 282 -11.34 -27.04 13.37
CA ILE A 282 -12.22 -27.67 12.37
C ILE A 282 -12.63 -29.07 12.84
N PHE A 283 -11.67 -29.89 13.27
CA PHE A 283 -11.94 -31.23 13.78
C PHE A 283 -12.86 -31.21 15.01
N ALA A 284 -12.59 -30.31 15.97
CA ALA A 284 -13.37 -30.17 17.19
C ALA A 284 -14.80 -29.67 16.94
N ALA A 285 -14.98 -28.83 15.93
CA ALA A 285 -16.25 -28.21 15.58
C ALA A 285 -17.04 -28.96 14.50
N LYS A 286 -16.59 -30.16 14.07
CA LYS A 286 -17.21 -30.92 12.96
C LYS A 286 -18.70 -31.24 13.10
N LYS A 287 -19.27 -31.10 14.30
CA LYS A 287 -20.71 -31.28 14.57
C LYS A 287 -21.49 -29.96 14.64
N SER A 288 -20.81 -28.82 14.72
CA SER A 288 -21.43 -27.50 14.80
C SER A 288 -21.80 -27.00 13.42
N LYS A 289 -23.07 -26.64 13.20
CA LYS A 289 -23.50 -26.02 11.93
C LYS A 289 -22.82 -24.66 11.67
N LYS A 290 -22.34 -23.99 12.72
CA LYS A 290 -21.66 -22.69 12.63
C LYS A 290 -20.31 -22.83 11.92
N VAL A 291 -19.62 -23.96 12.09
CA VAL A 291 -18.30 -24.18 11.47
C VAL A 291 -18.39 -24.17 9.95
N TYR A 292 -19.49 -24.67 9.36
CA TYR A 292 -19.65 -24.69 7.90
C TYR A 292 -19.81 -23.29 7.31
N LEU A 293 -20.56 -22.41 7.96
CA LEU A 293 -20.62 -20.99 7.58
C LEU A 293 -19.23 -20.34 7.67
N ILE A 294 -18.55 -20.56 8.79
CA ILE A 294 -17.21 -20.00 9.05
C ILE A 294 -16.23 -20.46 7.97
N LEU A 295 -16.23 -21.75 7.61
CA LEU A 295 -15.41 -22.29 6.53
C LEU A 295 -15.83 -21.79 5.15
N ALA A 296 -17.12 -21.61 4.88
CA ALA A 296 -17.58 -21.03 3.63
C ALA A 296 -17.03 -19.61 3.42
N ILE A 297 -17.00 -18.79 4.47
CA ILE A 297 -16.37 -17.46 4.42
C ILE A 297 -14.88 -17.59 4.08
N PHE A 298 -14.15 -18.48 4.76
CA PHE A 298 -12.72 -18.72 4.49
C PHE A 298 -12.45 -19.11 3.04
N PHE A 299 -13.21 -20.07 2.49
CA PHE A 299 -12.99 -20.54 1.12
C PHE A 299 -13.43 -19.53 0.06
N LEU A 300 -14.49 -18.74 0.30
CA LEU A 300 -14.89 -17.67 -0.61
C LEU A 300 -13.86 -16.55 -0.66
N ASP A 301 -13.32 -16.16 0.50
CA ASP A 301 -12.24 -15.19 0.60
C ASP A 301 -10.98 -15.69 -0.13
N LEU A 302 -10.56 -16.92 0.15
CA LEU A 302 -9.40 -17.52 -0.49
C LEU A 302 -9.57 -17.64 -2.01
N LEU A 303 -10.76 -18.05 -2.48
CA LEU A 303 -11.06 -18.13 -3.91
C LEU A 303 -10.93 -16.76 -4.59
N TYR A 304 -11.46 -15.71 -3.95
CA TYR A 304 -11.38 -14.35 -4.47
C TYR A 304 -9.94 -13.83 -4.48
N SER A 305 -9.26 -13.89 -3.34
CA SER A 305 -7.93 -13.29 -3.14
C SER A 305 -6.84 -14.00 -3.94
N LEU A 306 -6.94 -15.33 -4.15
CA LEU A 306 -6.02 -16.05 -5.03
C LEU A 306 -6.17 -15.64 -6.51
N ASN A 307 -7.38 -15.20 -6.91
CA ASN A 307 -7.70 -14.81 -8.29
C ASN A 307 -7.62 -13.30 -8.53
N TYR A 308 -7.00 -12.54 -7.62
CA TYR A 308 -6.83 -11.11 -7.79
C TYR A 308 -5.33 -10.76 -7.86
N ASP A 309 -4.87 -10.41 -9.06
CA ASP A 309 -3.45 -10.18 -9.34
C ASP A 309 -3.07 -8.71 -9.13
N ILE A 310 -2.75 -8.36 -7.89
CA ILE A 310 -2.31 -7.03 -7.50
C ILE A 310 -1.11 -7.08 -6.54
N PRO A 311 -0.23 -6.07 -6.55
CA PRO A 311 0.95 -6.05 -5.67
C PRO A 311 0.68 -6.06 -4.16
N ASP A 312 -0.44 -5.49 -3.69
CA ASP A 312 -0.80 -5.35 -2.25
C ASP A 312 -1.84 -6.37 -1.78
N ILE A 313 -1.75 -7.61 -2.27
CA ILE A 313 -2.79 -8.63 -2.06
C ILE A 313 -2.96 -9.06 -0.59
N ASP A 314 -1.94 -8.90 0.26
CA ASP A 314 -1.92 -9.40 1.64
C ASP A 314 -3.14 -8.97 2.46
N ALA A 315 -3.60 -7.73 2.29
CA ALA A 315 -4.76 -7.19 3.02
C ALA A 315 -6.08 -7.88 2.64
N TYR A 316 -6.18 -8.49 1.45
CA TYR A 316 -7.35 -9.24 1.02
C TYR A 316 -7.49 -10.60 1.72
N TYR A 317 -6.44 -11.10 2.39
CA TYR A 317 -6.51 -12.33 3.20
C TYR A 317 -6.94 -12.09 4.66
N ILE A 318 -7.21 -10.84 5.05
CA ILE A 318 -7.61 -10.52 6.44
C ILE A 318 -8.87 -11.28 6.87
N PRO A 319 -9.95 -11.41 6.04
CA PRO A 319 -11.10 -12.21 6.42
C PRO A 319 -10.73 -13.68 6.67
N ALA A 320 -9.91 -14.30 5.82
CA ALA A 320 -9.39 -15.65 6.06
C ALA A 320 -8.63 -15.77 7.39
N PHE A 321 -7.72 -14.84 7.70
CA PHE A 321 -6.99 -14.85 8.97
C PHE A 321 -7.91 -14.62 10.19
N MET A 322 -8.92 -13.76 10.06
CA MET A 322 -9.95 -13.59 11.09
C MET A 322 -10.70 -14.90 11.34
N ILE A 323 -11.10 -15.60 10.28
CA ILE A 323 -11.76 -16.90 10.38
C ILE A 323 -10.84 -17.94 11.05
N MET A 324 -9.56 -17.99 10.68
CA MET A 324 -8.59 -18.88 11.33
C MET A 324 -8.52 -18.63 12.84
N ALA A 325 -8.54 -17.37 13.28
CA ALA A 325 -8.59 -17.01 14.70
C ALA A 325 -9.88 -17.47 15.38
N VAL A 326 -11.05 -17.34 14.73
CA VAL A 326 -12.34 -17.84 15.24
C VAL A 326 -12.31 -19.36 15.41
N VAL A 327 -11.84 -20.08 14.38
CA VAL A 327 -11.78 -21.55 14.38
C VAL A 327 -10.80 -22.07 15.43
N SER A 328 -9.66 -21.40 15.63
CA SER A 328 -8.71 -21.70 16.71
C SER A 328 -9.37 -21.73 18.09
N GLY A 329 -10.44 -20.95 18.31
CA GLY A 329 -11.20 -20.97 19.57
C GLY A 329 -11.79 -22.35 19.87
N PHE A 330 -12.30 -23.06 18.86
CA PHE A 330 -12.80 -24.43 19.02
C PHE A 330 -11.66 -25.42 19.32
N GLY A 331 -10.49 -25.23 18.70
CA GLY A 331 -9.31 -26.06 18.91
C GLY A 331 -8.78 -25.92 20.34
N LEU A 332 -8.60 -24.69 20.79
CA LEU A 332 -8.20 -24.38 22.17
C LEU A 332 -9.22 -24.90 23.18
N ARG A 333 -10.52 -24.81 22.90
CA ARG A 333 -11.56 -25.37 23.76
C ARG A 333 -11.41 -26.89 23.88
N PHE A 334 -11.19 -27.58 22.76
CA PHE A 334 -11.00 -29.03 22.75
C PHE A 334 -9.75 -29.44 23.54
N LEU A 335 -8.63 -28.74 23.32
CA LEU A 335 -7.37 -28.98 24.01
C LEU A 335 -7.48 -28.77 25.53
N PHE A 336 -8.10 -27.66 25.94
CA PHE A 336 -8.17 -27.24 27.35
C PHE A 336 -9.42 -27.72 28.09
N ARG A 337 -10.18 -28.66 27.54
CA ARG A 337 -11.44 -29.14 28.14
C ARG A 337 -11.24 -29.71 29.57
N LYS A 338 -10.11 -30.37 29.83
CA LYS A 338 -9.74 -30.96 31.13
C LYS A 338 -8.72 -30.14 31.94
N THR A 339 -8.37 -28.94 31.48
CA THR A 339 -7.24 -28.16 32.04
C THR A 339 -7.72 -27.15 33.10
N THR A 340 -6.86 -26.85 34.07
CA THR A 340 -7.16 -25.85 35.12
C THR A 340 -7.08 -24.42 34.58
N ARG A 341 -7.77 -23.47 35.23
CA ARG A 341 -7.75 -22.06 34.82
C ARG A 341 -6.36 -21.43 34.83
N LYS A 342 -5.54 -21.78 35.84
CA LYS A 342 -4.15 -21.29 35.94
C LYS A 342 -3.31 -21.75 34.74
N ALA A 343 -3.44 -23.01 34.33
CA ALA A 343 -2.73 -23.54 33.18
C ALA A 343 -3.22 -22.91 31.85
N ILE A 344 -4.52 -22.62 31.70
CA ILE A 344 -5.05 -21.86 30.55
C ILE A 344 -4.44 -20.46 30.49
N LEU A 345 -4.31 -19.78 31.63
CA LEU A 345 -3.70 -18.44 31.68
C LEU A 345 -2.21 -18.47 31.33
N LEU A 346 -1.46 -19.44 31.85
CA LEU A 346 -0.03 -19.58 31.54
C LEU A 346 0.22 -19.92 30.06
N LEU A 347 -0.51 -20.89 29.52
CA LEU A 347 -0.38 -21.29 28.12
C LEU A 347 -0.93 -20.23 27.17
N GLY A 348 -2.03 -19.58 27.53
CA GLY A 348 -2.57 -18.47 26.77
C GLY A 348 -1.68 -17.23 26.80
N ALA A 349 -0.98 -16.96 27.90
CA ALA A 349 0.05 -15.92 27.95
C ALA A 349 1.20 -16.21 26.98
N PHE A 350 1.59 -17.48 26.81
CA PHE A 350 2.58 -17.87 25.81
C PHE A 350 2.08 -17.63 24.37
N VAL A 351 0.83 -18.03 24.07
CA VAL A 351 0.16 -17.75 22.79
C VAL A 351 0.01 -16.26 22.52
N PHE A 352 -0.12 -15.43 23.57
CA PHE A 352 -0.27 -13.98 23.48
C PHE A 352 1.08 -13.25 23.31
N LEU A 353 2.10 -13.60 24.10
CA LEU A 353 3.38 -12.88 24.14
C LEU A 353 4.28 -13.22 22.95
N ILE A 354 4.21 -14.44 22.41
CA ILE A 354 5.05 -14.84 21.28
C ILE A 354 4.78 -14.00 20.03
N PRO A 355 3.54 -13.87 19.52
CA PRO A 355 3.29 -13.08 18.32
C PRO A 355 3.67 -11.62 18.49
N ILE A 356 3.41 -11.04 19.68
CA ILE A 356 3.85 -9.67 19.99
C ILE A 356 5.36 -9.57 19.86
N GLY A 357 6.14 -10.40 20.55
CA GLY A 357 7.60 -10.35 20.48
C GLY A 357 8.16 -10.65 19.08
N ALA A 358 7.56 -11.61 18.38
CA ALA A 358 8.00 -12.04 17.05
C ALA A 358 7.68 -11.03 15.94
N HIS A 359 6.57 -10.30 16.07
CA HIS A 359 6.09 -9.39 15.03
C HIS A 359 6.33 -7.91 15.33
N TYR A 360 6.59 -7.53 16.59
CA TYR A 360 6.77 -6.13 16.98
C TYR A 360 7.81 -5.42 16.11
N TYR A 361 9.00 -5.98 15.94
CA TYR A 361 10.05 -5.36 15.13
C TYR A 361 9.72 -5.32 13.62
N LYS A 362 8.90 -6.26 13.13
CA LYS A 362 8.46 -6.28 11.72
C LYS A 362 7.40 -5.22 11.44
N CYS A 363 6.51 -4.97 12.40
CA CYS A 363 5.34 -4.10 12.26
C CYS A 363 5.51 -2.72 12.91
N ASP A 364 6.56 -2.51 13.71
CA ASP A 364 6.89 -1.19 14.26
C ASP A 364 7.24 -0.24 13.12
N MET A 365 6.39 0.73 12.81
CA MET A 365 6.62 1.77 11.80
C MET A 365 6.93 3.13 12.43
N SER A 366 7.13 3.21 13.75
CA SER A 366 7.26 4.46 14.51
C SER A 366 8.42 5.37 14.07
N ARG A 367 9.45 4.76 13.48
CA ARG A 367 10.63 5.43 12.92
C ARG A 367 10.69 5.37 11.41
N ASN A 368 9.69 4.80 10.75
CA ASN A 368 9.66 4.74 9.30
C ASN A 368 9.34 6.13 8.74
N ARG A 369 10.29 6.68 7.98
CA ARG A 369 10.16 7.95 7.26
C ARG A 369 10.42 7.78 5.76
N ILE A 370 10.57 6.54 5.29
CA ILE A 370 11.16 6.25 3.98
C ILE A 370 10.29 6.81 2.87
N ALA A 371 8.97 6.56 2.87
CA ALA A 371 8.09 7.08 1.82
C ALA A 371 8.04 8.61 1.76
N TYR A 372 8.10 9.27 2.92
CA TYR A 372 8.17 10.73 2.99
C TYR A 372 9.50 11.26 2.43
N GLU A 373 10.63 10.70 2.89
CA GLU A 373 11.97 11.08 2.42
C GLU A 373 12.14 10.76 0.93
N TYR A 374 11.54 9.67 0.46
CA TYR A 374 11.50 9.29 -0.94
C TYR A 374 10.81 10.35 -1.79
N GLY A 375 9.58 10.75 -1.43
CA GLY A 375 8.88 11.84 -2.12
C GLY A 375 9.62 13.18 -2.05
N GLU A 376 10.19 13.52 -0.89
CA GLU A 376 10.96 14.76 -0.70
C GLU A 376 12.22 14.79 -1.57
N ASN A 377 12.96 13.68 -1.64
CA ASN A 377 14.18 13.57 -2.45
C ASN A 377 13.89 13.66 -3.96
N HIS A 378 12.75 13.11 -4.41
CA HIS A 378 12.30 13.30 -5.79
C HIS A 378 11.99 14.76 -6.08
N LEU A 379 11.26 15.43 -5.18
CA LEU A 379 11.00 16.87 -5.33
C LEU A 379 12.29 17.68 -5.33
N LYS A 380 13.26 17.40 -4.44
CA LYS A 380 14.59 18.08 -4.43
C LYS A 380 15.36 17.95 -5.74
N SER A 381 15.12 16.87 -6.49
CA SER A 381 15.76 16.64 -7.78
C SER A 381 15.10 17.43 -8.92
N ILE A 382 13.94 18.05 -8.68
CA ILE A 382 13.22 18.88 -9.65
C ILE A 382 13.51 20.34 -9.33
N GLU A 383 13.85 21.14 -10.33
CA GLU A 383 14.05 22.58 -10.15
C GLU A 383 12.74 23.36 -9.98
N ASN A 384 12.88 24.62 -9.56
CA ASN A 384 11.75 25.52 -9.38
C ASN A 384 10.93 25.63 -10.66
N ASN A 385 9.60 25.49 -10.55
CA ASN A 385 8.65 25.48 -11.68
C ASN A 385 8.89 24.36 -12.71
N GLY A 386 9.60 23.29 -12.33
CA GLY A 386 9.80 22.12 -13.18
C GLY A 386 8.54 21.25 -13.32
N LEU A 387 8.48 20.48 -14.41
CA LEU A 387 7.46 19.45 -14.63
C LEU A 387 8.14 18.09 -14.59
N CYS A 388 7.62 17.13 -13.83
CA CYS A 388 8.11 15.76 -13.83
C CYS A 388 6.99 14.78 -14.14
N LEU A 389 7.22 13.93 -15.15
CA LEU A 389 6.41 12.77 -15.46
C LEU A 389 6.87 11.59 -14.61
N THR A 390 5.93 10.85 -14.02
CA THR A 390 6.22 9.61 -13.30
C THR A 390 5.25 8.51 -13.69
N ASN A 391 5.68 7.27 -13.66
CA ASN A 391 4.83 6.08 -13.75
C ASN A 391 4.84 5.26 -12.45
N ASN A 392 5.43 5.81 -11.39
CA ASN A 392 5.56 5.15 -10.10
C ASN A 392 4.64 5.82 -9.07
N TRP A 393 3.62 5.06 -8.64
CA TRP A 393 2.64 5.48 -7.64
C TRP A 393 3.26 5.75 -6.26
N ASP A 394 4.31 5.00 -5.88
CA ASP A 394 5.04 5.19 -4.61
C ASP A 394 5.87 6.48 -4.58
N ILE A 395 6.03 7.16 -5.73
CA ILE A 395 6.53 8.54 -5.81
C ILE A 395 5.35 9.52 -5.72
N TYR A 396 4.32 9.31 -6.54
CA TYR A 396 3.24 10.27 -6.73
C TYR A 396 2.37 10.42 -5.48
N SER A 397 1.95 9.32 -4.85
CA SER A 397 1.07 9.35 -3.68
C SER A 397 1.68 10.08 -2.46
N PRO A 398 2.92 9.79 -2.02
CA PRO A 398 3.56 10.59 -0.96
C PRO A 398 3.69 12.07 -1.32
N ILE A 399 3.95 12.40 -2.59
CA ILE A 399 4.05 13.79 -3.04
C ILE A 399 2.70 14.51 -2.98
N LEU A 400 1.58 13.84 -3.26
CA LEU A 400 0.24 14.42 -3.07
C LEU A 400 0.07 14.93 -1.63
N TYR A 401 0.51 14.15 -0.64
CA TYR A 401 0.50 14.58 0.77
C TYR A 401 1.42 15.80 0.99
N ILE A 402 2.66 15.76 0.50
CA ILE A 402 3.62 16.86 0.66
C ILE A 402 3.08 18.18 0.07
N GLN A 403 2.48 18.13 -1.12
CA GLN A 403 1.97 19.32 -1.81
C GLN A 403 0.64 19.81 -1.27
N HIS A 404 -0.34 18.93 -1.08
CA HIS A 404 -1.71 19.31 -0.72
C HIS A 404 -1.92 19.49 0.78
N ILE A 405 -1.20 18.75 1.61
CA ILE A 405 -1.34 18.80 3.08
C ILE A 405 -0.28 19.67 3.73
N GLU A 406 1.00 19.49 3.37
CA GLU A 406 2.08 20.31 3.94
C GLU A 406 2.31 21.63 3.20
N GLY A 407 1.75 21.78 1.99
CA GLY A 407 1.89 23.01 1.21
C GLY A 407 3.28 23.22 0.62
N LYS A 408 4.13 22.19 0.56
CA LYS A 408 5.51 22.28 0.08
C LYS A 408 5.61 22.00 -1.40
N ARG A 409 6.56 22.67 -2.08
CA ARG A 409 6.88 22.46 -3.50
C ARG A 409 5.67 22.47 -4.44
N ARG A 410 4.73 23.38 -4.19
CA ARG A 410 3.56 23.62 -5.06
C ARG A 410 3.93 24.27 -6.40
N ASP A 411 5.16 24.73 -6.53
CA ASP A 411 5.75 25.21 -7.79
C ASP A 411 6.01 24.07 -8.80
N VAL A 412 6.22 22.84 -8.32
CA VAL A 412 6.50 21.68 -9.17
C VAL A 412 5.22 21.04 -9.68
N VAL A 413 5.17 20.81 -10.98
CA VAL A 413 4.08 20.06 -11.62
C VAL A 413 4.46 18.59 -11.69
N MET A 414 3.79 17.76 -10.91
CA MET A 414 3.93 16.30 -10.98
C MET A 414 2.79 15.71 -11.80
N ILE A 415 3.12 14.88 -12.79
CA ILE A 415 2.13 14.22 -13.62
C ILE A 415 2.36 12.71 -13.56
N ASP A 416 1.37 11.98 -13.05
CA ASP A 416 1.33 10.53 -13.20
C ASP A 416 0.87 10.15 -14.62
N LYS A 417 1.73 9.40 -15.34
CA LYS A 417 1.49 8.95 -16.71
C LYS A 417 0.31 8.00 -16.81
N GLU A 418 0.11 7.12 -15.84
CA GLU A 418 -1.01 6.16 -15.88
C GLU A 418 -2.34 6.85 -15.61
N LEU A 419 -2.36 7.92 -14.80
CA LEU A 419 -3.54 8.77 -14.64
C LEU A 419 -3.90 9.58 -15.89
N LEU A 420 -2.95 9.91 -16.76
CA LEU A 420 -3.26 10.51 -18.08
C LEU A 420 -4.12 9.60 -18.97
N ARG A 421 -4.25 8.30 -18.65
CA ARG A 421 -5.15 7.36 -19.31
C ARG A 421 -6.57 7.38 -18.74
N ARG A 422 -6.90 8.38 -17.90
CA ARG A 422 -8.19 8.50 -17.20
C ARG A 422 -8.78 9.88 -17.46
N SER A 423 -9.98 9.93 -18.04
CA SER A 423 -10.62 11.19 -18.45
C SER A 423 -10.75 12.21 -17.32
N TRP A 424 -11.03 11.79 -16.09
CA TRP A 424 -11.14 12.68 -14.91
C TRP A 424 -9.85 13.44 -14.57
N TYR A 425 -8.68 12.89 -14.92
CA TYR A 425 -7.39 13.45 -14.50
C TYR A 425 -7.07 14.76 -15.22
N PHE A 426 -7.64 14.97 -16.40
CA PHE A 426 -7.53 16.22 -17.15
C PHE A 426 -8.24 17.37 -16.43
N ASP A 427 -9.41 17.13 -15.82
CA ASP A 427 -10.11 18.10 -14.97
C ASP A 427 -9.24 18.49 -13.75
N TYR A 428 -8.48 17.53 -13.20
CA TYR A 428 -7.53 17.78 -12.12
C TYR A 428 -6.36 18.64 -12.60
N LEU A 429 -5.72 18.28 -13.71
CA LEU A 429 -4.58 19.03 -14.27
C LEU A 429 -4.96 20.46 -14.67
N GLU A 430 -6.15 20.68 -15.25
CA GLU A 430 -6.64 22.01 -15.59
C GLU A 430 -6.74 22.91 -14.35
N ARG A 431 -7.20 22.37 -13.21
CA ARG A 431 -7.31 23.13 -11.95
C ARG A 431 -5.98 23.32 -11.24
N GLN A 432 -5.15 22.27 -11.16
CA GLN A 432 -3.91 22.29 -10.39
C GLN A 432 -2.73 22.91 -11.16
N SER A 433 -2.75 22.85 -12.49
CA SER A 433 -1.70 23.40 -13.35
C SER A 433 -2.29 23.95 -14.66
N PRO A 434 -3.09 25.04 -14.59
CA PRO A 434 -3.82 25.58 -15.74
C PRO A 434 -2.90 25.92 -16.92
N ARG A 435 -1.70 26.44 -16.63
CA ARG A 435 -0.70 26.77 -17.66
C ARG A 435 -0.27 25.52 -18.43
N THR A 436 0.13 24.47 -17.71
CA THR A 436 0.56 23.19 -18.30
C THR A 436 -0.54 22.57 -19.14
N PHE A 437 -1.77 22.58 -18.62
CA PHE A 437 -2.95 22.08 -19.34
C PHE A 437 -3.20 22.88 -20.63
N ASN A 438 -3.29 24.20 -20.53
CA ASN A 438 -3.64 25.07 -21.66
C ASN A 438 -2.61 25.02 -22.81
N LEU A 439 -1.32 24.89 -22.50
CA LEU A 439 -0.27 24.78 -23.52
C LEU A 439 -0.38 23.49 -24.35
N SER A 440 -0.93 22.42 -23.76
CA SER A 440 -1.08 21.10 -24.37
C SER A 440 -2.53 20.77 -24.75
N LYS A 441 -3.43 21.76 -24.65
CA LYS A 441 -4.88 21.57 -24.85
C LYS A 441 -5.25 20.93 -26.19
N PRO A 442 -4.67 21.32 -27.35
CA PRO A 442 -5.02 20.71 -28.63
C PRO A 442 -4.74 19.19 -28.66
N GLU A 443 -3.59 18.75 -28.14
CA GLU A 443 -3.24 17.34 -28.09
C GLU A 443 -4.05 16.56 -27.05
N ILE A 444 -4.39 17.20 -25.93
CA ILE A 444 -5.30 16.65 -24.91
C ILE A 444 -6.68 16.39 -25.51
N GLU A 445 -7.30 17.38 -26.15
CA GLU A 445 -8.62 17.25 -26.76
C GLU A 445 -8.63 16.16 -27.84
N SER A 446 -7.61 16.13 -28.69
CA SER A 446 -7.41 15.08 -29.69
C SER A 446 -7.34 13.68 -29.04
N TYR A 447 -6.60 13.50 -27.94
CA TYR A 447 -6.54 12.22 -27.25
C TYR A 447 -7.88 11.85 -26.58
N LEU A 448 -8.56 12.81 -25.96
CA LEU A 448 -9.83 12.60 -25.27
C LEU A 448 -10.93 12.07 -26.19
N GLU A 449 -10.93 12.44 -27.48
CA GLU A 449 -11.86 11.87 -28.48
C GLU A 449 -11.73 10.35 -28.61
N GLU A 450 -10.50 9.83 -28.66
CA GLU A 450 -10.25 8.39 -28.75
C GLU A 450 -10.44 7.69 -27.40
N LEU A 451 -10.05 8.35 -26.30
CA LEU A 451 -10.30 7.83 -24.96
C LEU A 451 -11.80 7.65 -24.68
N TYR A 452 -12.63 8.60 -25.12
CA TYR A 452 -14.08 8.48 -25.04
C TYR A 452 -14.57 7.23 -25.78
N LYS A 453 -14.11 7.00 -27.01
CA LYS A 453 -14.48 5.78 -27.77
C LYS A 453 -14.05 4.50 -27.06
N PHE A 454 -12.85 4.49 -26.46
CA PHE A 454 -12.36 3.37 -25.66
C PHE A 454 -13.22 3.10 -24.42
N GLU A 455 -13.52 4.12 -23.63
CA GLU A 455 -14.31 3.99 -22.39
C GLU A 455 -15.74 3.45 -22.65
N HIS A 456 -16.28 3.71 -23.84
CA HIS A 456 -17.60 3.29 -24.32
C HIS A 456 -17.58 2.06 -25.26
N GLY A 457 -16.44 1.41 -25.45
CA GLY A 457 -16.35 0.19 -26.26
C GLY A 457 -16.60 0.38 -27.77
N THR A 458 -16.41 1.60 -28.28
CA THR A 458 -16.58 1.96 -29.70
C THR A 458 -15.25 2.27 -30.41
N LEU A 459 -14.13 1.96 -29.75
CA LEU A 459 -12.80 2.16 -30.31
C LEU A 459 -12.58 1.30 -31.56
N ARG A 460 -12.18 1.95 -32.66
CA ARG A 460 -11.91 1.26 -33.94
C ARG A 460 -10.46 0.85 -34.12
N SER A 461 -9.52 1.59 -33.53
CA SER A 461 -8.08 1.36 -33.69
C SER A 461 -7.32 1.60 -32.39
N PRO A 462 -6.83 0.53 -31.73
CA PRO A 462 -5.90 0.65 -30.60
C PRO A 462 -4.62 1.43 -30.92
N VAL A 463 -4.20 1.43 -32.19
CA VAL A 463 -3.01 2.15 -32.65
C VAL A 463 -3.21 3.66 -32.63
N GLU A 464 -4.40 4.13 -33.00
CA GLU A 464 -4.67 5.57 -33.05
C GLU A 464 -4.74 6.20 -31.66
N ILE A 465 -5.44 5.57 -30.71
CA ILE A 465 -5.48 6.05 -29.32
C ILE A 465 -4.08 6.09 -28.71
N GLN A 466 -3.25 5.07 -28.95
CA GLN A 466 -1.88 5.03 -28.44
C GLN A 466 -1.02 6.13 -29.08
N ARG A 467 -1.13 6.34 -30.39
CA ARG A 467 -0.43 7.44 -31.09
C ARG A 467 -0.81 8.81 -30.53
N ARG A 468 -2.11 9.06 -30.31
CA ARG A 468 -2.58 10.32 -29.72
C ARG A 468 -2.15 10.49 -28.28
N PHE A 469 -2.12 9.41 -27.49
CA PHE A 469 -1.60 9.41 -26.12
C PHE A 469 -0.13 9.86 -26.08
N ILE A 470 0.73 9.24 -26.90
CA ILE A 470 2.15 9.60 -26.97
C ILE A 470 2.35 11.05 -27.43
N ARG A 471 1.59 11.51 -28.44
CA ARG A 471 1.62 12.92 -28.87
C ARG A 471 1.25 13.88 -27.74
N MET A 472 0.20 13.58 -26.99
CA MET A 472 -0.22 14.38 -25.84
C MET A 472 0.85 14.40 -24.75
N VAL A 473 1.44 13.25 -24.37
CA VAL A 473 2.52 13.21 -23.38
C VAL A 473 3.73 14.05 -23.83
N ASN A 474 4.14 13.91 -25.09
CA ASN A 474 5.24 14.68 -25.66
C ASN A 474 4.94 16.19 -25.74
N SER A 475 3.68 16.59 -25.91
CA SER A 475 3.30 18.00 -25.87
C SER A 475 3.61 18.64 -24.51
N PHE A 476 3.36 17.94 -23.39
CA PHE A 476 3.67 18.46 -22.05
C PHE A 476 5.16 18.72 -21.88
N ILE A 477 5.99 17.79 -22.35
CA ILE A 477 7.46 17.90 -22.31
C ILE A 477 7.93 19.08 -23.16
N ASN A 478 7.54 19.08 -24.44
CA ASN A 478 8.00 20.08 -25.40
C ASN A 478 7.54 21.49 -25.03
N ASN A 479 6.31 21.65 -24.53
CA ASN A 479 5.82 22.95 -24.09
C ASN A 479 6.46 23.42 -22.79
N GLN A 480 6.72 22.51 -21.85
CA GLN A 480 7.46 22.85 -20.63
C GLN A 480 8.88 23.33 -20.96
N MET A 481 9.61 22.61 -21.83
CA MET A 481 10.99 22.91 -22.19
C MET A 481 11.19 24.31 -22.81
N LYS A 482 10.14 24.91 -23.38
CA LYS A 482 10.18 26.30 -23.87
C LYS A 482 10.35 27.34 -22.77
N THR A 483 9.96 27.02 -21.52
CA THR A 483 9.86 28.01 -20.44
C THR A 483 10.42 27.54 -19.09
N GLY A 484 10.82 26.28 -19.00
CA GLY A 484 11.33 25.64 -17.79
C GLY A 484 11.93 24.28 -18.13
N ARG A 485 12.09 23.43 -17.12
CA ARG A 485 12.66 22.08 -17.29
C ARG A 485 11.59 21.01 -17.18
N ALA A 486 11.76 19.97 -17.98
CA ALA A 486 10.93 18.77 -17.99
C ALA A 486 11.78 17.57 -17.55
N TYR A 487 11.17 16.71 -16.74
CA TYR A 487 11.83 15.54 -16.16
C TYR A 487 10.96 14.29 -16.27
N THR A 488 11.57 13.13 -16.12
CA THR A 488 10.91 11.84 -16.01
C THR A 488 11.57 10.96 -14.96
N THR A 489 10.80 10.12 -14.29
CA THR A 489 11.32 9.08 -13.38
C THR A 489 11.59 7.75 -14.10
N PHE A 490 11.22 7.64 -15.39
CA PHE A 490 11.34 6.45 -16.20
C PHE A 490 11.97 6.77 -17.56
N ILE A 491 12.94 5.98 -17.99
CA ILE A 491 13.67 6.27 -19.24
C ILE A 491 13.73 5.13 -20.23
N ASN A 492 13.64 3.86 -19.78
CA ASN A 492 13.54 2.64 -20.57
C ASN A 492 13.41 1.43 -19.61
N GLY A 493 12.65 0.40 -19.97
CA GLY A 493 12.40 -0.79 -19.13
C GLY A 493 11.21 -1.61 -19.63
N HIS A 494 10.44 -2.23 -18.72
CA HIS A 494 9.19 -2.93 -19.05
C HIS A 494 8.06 -1.99 -19.55
N ASP A 495 8.21 -0.68 -19.35
CA ASP A 495 7.26 0.32 -19.85
C ASP A 495 7.48 0.57 -21.35
N VAL A 496 6.54 0.09 -22.16
CA VAL A 496 6.58 0.19 -23.62
C VAL A 496 6.47 1.64 -24.12
N ASP A 497 5.82 2.53 -23.36
CA ASP A 497 5.62 3.93 -23.76
C ASP A 497 6.93 4.73 -23.64
N ALA A 498 7.81 4.34 -22.72
CA ALA A 498 9.02 5.09 -22.38
C ALA A 498 9.95 5.32 -23.59
N ARG A 499 9.91 4.42 -24.59
CA ARG A 499 10.70 4.51 -25.82
C ARG A 499 10.18 5.58 -26.79
N GLU A 500 8.88 5.87 -26.77
CA GLU A 500 8.28 6.87 -27.65
C GLU A 500 8.13 8.24 -26.98
N ILE A 501 8.16 8.29 -25.66
CA ILE A 501 8.15 9.53 -24.88
C ILE A 501 9.53 10.20 -24.93
N GLY A 502 9.56 11.43 -25.42
CA GLY A 502 10.78 12.21 -25.65
C GLY A 502 11.77 11.48 -26.54
N ARG A 503 11.30 10.81 -27.60
CA ARG A 503 12.13 9.96 -28.48
C ARG A 503 13.33 10.71 -29.07
N ASP A 504 13.14 11.97 -29.42
CA ASP A 504 14.16 12.83 -30.05
C ASP A 504 14.96 13.64 -29.01
N LEU A 505 14.80 13.33 -27.72
CA LEU A 505 15.43 14.03 -26.61
C LEU A 505 16.34 13.08 -25.83
N GLU A 506 17.46 13.62 -25.39
CA GLU A 506 18.35 12.99 -24.42
C GLU A 506 17.70 12.99 -23.04
N LYS A 507 17.88 11.89 -22.30
CA LYS A 507 17.36 11.71 -20.93
C LYS A 507 18.54 11.64 -19.97
N ILE A 508 18.92 12.79 -19.43
CA ILE A 508 20.15 12.95 -18.64
C ILE A 508 19.87 12.72 -17.15
N PRO A 509 20.58 11.81 -16.46
CA PRO A 509 20.42 11.62 -15.03
C PRO A 509 20.66 12.91 -14.25
N TYR A 510 19.76 13.27 -13.33
CA TYR A 510 19.87 14.44 -12.46
C TYR A 510 19.18 14.17 -11.11
N GLY A 511 19.94 14.09 -10.02
CA GLY A 511 19.40 13.69 -8.72
C GLY A 511 18.82 12.28 -8.78
N THR A 512 17.54 12.12 -8.44
CA THR A 512 16.80 10.85 -8.51
C THR A 512 15.91 10.70 -9.75
N ILE A 513 16.03 11.60 -10.73
CA ILE A 513 15.19 11.65 -11.93
C ILE A 513 16.05 11.87 -13.20
N PHE A 514 15.44 11.89 -14.37
CA PHE A 514 16.10 12.21 -15.63
C PHE A 514 15.54 13.50 -16.21
N GLU A 515 16.41 14.42 -16.62
CA GLU A 515 16.07 15.65 -17.32
C GLU A 515 16.00 15.40 -18.83
N PHE A 516 14.94 15.85 -19.49
CA PHE A 516 14.85 15.87 -20.95
C PHE A 516 15.69 17.02 -21.52
N ARG A 517 16.56 16.74 -22.49
CA ARG A 517 17.44 17.73 -23.13
C ARG A 517 17.58 17.48 -24.62
N GLU A 518 17.82 18.55 -25.39
CA GLU A 518 18.15 18.44 -26.83
C GLU A 518 19.59 17.96 -27.05
N GLU A 519 20.49 18.34 -26.14
CA GLU A 519 21.90 17.98 -26.20
C GLU A 519 22.30 17.09 -25.02
N ARG A 520 23.19 16.14 -25.32
CA ARG A 520 23.78 15.26 -24.30
C ARG A 520 24.84 16.01 -23.50
N LYS A 521 24.38 16.75 -22.49
CA LYS A 521 25.22 17.47 -21.54
C LYS A 521 24.81 17.17 -20.11
N GLN A 522 25.72 16.59 -19.34
CA GLN A 522 25.54 16.17 -17.98
C GLN A 522 25.46 17.39 -17.06
N ARG A 523 24.57 17.29 -16.08
CA ARG A 523 24.44 18.30 -15.03
C ARG A 523 24.93 17.74 -13.70
N ILE A 524 25.45 18.66 -12.89
CA ILE A 524 25.94 18.34 -11.56
C ILE A 524 24.80 18.50 -10.57
N PHE A 525 24.54 17.45 -9.81
CA PHE A 525 23.61 17.43 -8.70
C PHE A 525 24.38 17.17 -7.41
N ASP A 526 24.03 17.89 -6.35
CA ASP A 526 24.59 17.66 -5.02
C ASP A 526 23.82 16.55 -4.29
N TYR A 527 24.34 15.33 -4.36
CA TYR A 527 23.75 14.16 -3.69
C TYR A 527 23.79 14.25 -2.16
N GLY A 528 24.64 15.12 -1.58
CA GLY A 528 24.65 15.40 -0.15
C GLY A 528 23.39 16.12 0.35
N SER A 529 22.62 16.73 -0.56
CA SER A 529 21.34 17.39 -0.24
C SER A 529 20.17 16.42 0.00
N LEU A 530 20.32 15.16 -0.42
CA LEU A 530 19.29 14.13 -0.25
C LEU A 530 19.24 13.65 1.20
N ASN A 531 18.03 13.44 1.72
CA ASN A 531 17.86 12.82 3.04
C ASN A 531 17.76 11.30 2.88
N LEU A 532 18.87 10.61 3.15
CA LEU A 532 18.99 9.16 2.96
C LEU A 532 19.16 8.38 4.27
N LYS A 533 19.08 9.09 5.42
CA LYS A 533 19.38 8.52 6.74
C LYS A 533 18.45 7.37 7.10
N SER A 534 17.15 7.49 6.82
CA SER A 534 16.20 6.41 7.12
C SER A 534 16.24 5.31 6.05
N SER A 535 16.54 5.68 4.80
CA SER A 535 16.60 4.77 3.66
C SER A 535 17.73 3.75 3.75
N PHE A 536 18.92 4.13 4.22
CA PHE A 536 20.09 3.23 4.25
C PHE A 536 20.64 2.95 5.66
N SER A 537 19.76 2.95 6.67
CA SER A 537 20.14 2.58 8.04
C SER A 537 20.17 1.06 8.24
N ALA A 538 20.89 0.60 9.27
CA ALA A 538 20.83 -0.81 9.70
C ALA A 538 19.40 -1.27 10.10
N ARG A 539 18.49 -0.32 10.40
CA ARG A 539 17.09 -0.56 10.77
C ARG A 539 16.11 -0.28 9.62
N THR A 540 16.59 -0.06 8.39
CA THR A 540 15.71 0.12 7.23
C THR A 540 14.80 -1.09 7.07
N TYR A 541 13.50 -0.83 6.86
CA TYR A 541 12.53 -1.86 6.54
C TYR A 541 12.87 -2.45 5.18
N ARG A 542 13.13 -3.77 5.12
CA ARG A 542 13.63 -4.46 3.92
C ARG A 542 12.57 -5.33 3.24
N ASP A 543 11.31 -4.93 3.32
CA ASP A 543 10.30 -5.53 2.44
C ASP A 543 10.66 -5.28 0.97
N GLU A 544 10.09 -6.11 0.09
CA GLU A 544 10.45 -6.13 -1.31
C GLU A 544 10.15 -4.80 -2.01
N ARG A 545 9.02 -4.16 -1.70
CA ARG A 545 8.63 -2.86 -2.27
C ARG A 545 9.58 -1.76 -1.85
N THR A 546 9.88 -1.66 -0.55
CA THR A 546 10.85 -0.68 -0.06
C THR A 546 12.22 -0.88 -0.72
N ARG A 547 12.70 -2.12 -0.83
CA ARG A 547 13.97 -2.41 -1.51
C ARG A 547 13.94 -1.95 -2.96
N HIS A 548 12.90 -2.29 -3.70
CA HIS A 548 12.72 -1.90 -5.10
C HIS A 548 12.75 -0.38 -5.28
N ASN A 549 12.04 0.37 -4.43
CA ASN A 549 12.05 1.84 -4.50
C ASN A 549 13.44 2.42 -4.16
N LEU A 550 14.17 1.85 -3.21
CA LEU A 550 15.47 2.37 -2.81
C LEU A 550 16.61 2.09 -3.81
N GLU A 551 16.46 1.12 -4.70
CA GLU A 551 17.43 0.83 -5.78
C GLU A 551 17.63 2.01 -6.74
N ILE A 552 16.70 2.96 -6.80
CA ILE A 552 16.82 4.14 -7.67
C ILE A 552 18.02 5.00 -7.26
N TYR A 553 18.33 5.13 -5.97
CA TYR A 553 19.39 6.03 -5.50
C TYR A 553 20.78 5.66 -6.04
N PRO A 554 21.34 4.46 -5.75
CA PRO A 554 22.64 4.08 -6.27
C PRO A 554 22.66 4.02 -7.80
N ARG A 555 21.55 3.57 -8.43
CA ARG A 555 21.43 3.52 -9.89
C ARG A 555 21.55 4.90 -10.53
N MET A 556 20.87 5.90 -9.99
CA MET A 556 20.88 7.27 -10.50
C MET A 556 22.21 7.97 -10.25
N MET A 557 22.78 7.81 -9.06
CA MET A 557 24.12 8.32 -8.73
C MET A 557 25.19 7.75 -9.65
N LEU A 558 25.18 6.43 -9.88
CA LEU A 558 26.09 5.74 -10.79
C LEU A 558 25.93 6.26 -12.22
N SER A 559 24.69 6.35 -12.71
CA SER A 559 24.40 6.81 -14.08
C SER A 559 24.86 8.26 -14.30
N SER A 560 24.62 9.13 -13.31
CA SER A 560 25.12 10.51 -13.33
C SER A 560 26.65 10.57 -13.30
N GLY A 561 27.30 9.75 -12.48
CA GLY A 561 28.77 9.69 -12.38
C GLY A 561 29.41 9.24 -13.69
N ILE A 562 28.86 8.23 -14.35
CA ILE A 562 29.32 7.77 -15.68
C ILE A 562 29.14 8.88 -16.72
N GLY A 563 27.99 9.56 -16.72
CA GLY A 563 27.75 10.73 -17.58
C GLY A 563 28.82 11.81 -17.39
N MET A 564 29.14 12.16 -16.14
CA MET A 564 30.17 13.15 -15.81
C MET A 564 31.56 12.72 -16.26
N MET A 565 31.89 11.44 -16.07
CA MET A 565 33.18 10.87 -16.45
C MET A 565 33.39 10.93 -17.98
N ASN A 566 32.35 10.64 -18.75
CA ASN A 566 32.39 10.73 -20.22
C ASN A 566 32.60 12.16 -20.74
N GLU A 567 32.21 13.17 -19.95
CA GLU A 567 32.42 14.59 -20.25
C GLU A 567 33.71 15.16 -19.65
N GLY A 568 34.57 14.31 -19.05
CA GLY A 568 35.82 14.74 -18.44
C GLY A 568 35.67 15.44 -17.08
N LEU A 569 34.48 15.42 -16.47
CA LEU A 569 34.19 16.02 -15.17
C LEU A 569 34.61 15.11 -14.01
N TYR A 570 35.88 14.66 -14.00
CA TYR A 570 36.36 13.58 -13.12
C TYR A 570 36.21 13.88 -11.62
N VAL A 571 36.34 15.14 -11.19
CA VAL A 571 36.12 15.52 -9.78
C VAL A 571 34.66 15.28 -9.35
N ASN A 572 33.70 15.58 -10.22
CA ASN A 572 32.28 15.40 -9.93
C ASN A 572 31.88 13.93 -10.06
N ALA A 573 32.42 13.23 -11.07
CA ALA A 573 32.25 11.80 -11.23
C ALA A 573 32.73 11.03 -9.98
N LYS A 574 33.93 11.35 -9.48
CA LYS A 574 34.48 10.82 -8.23
C LYS A 574 33.49 10.96 -7.06
N ARG A 575 32.97 12.17 -6.81
CA ARG A 575 31.99 12.44 -5.74
C ARG A 575 30.69 11.65 -5.90
N ALA A 576 30.22 11.47 -7.14
CA ALA A 576 29.03 10.68 -7.42
C ALA A 576 29.25 9.20 -7.09
N PHE A 577 30.40 8.63 -7.48
CA PHE A 577 30.74 7.23 -7.14
C PHE A 577 30.97 7.03 -5.64
N GLU A 578 31.60 7.98 -4.95
CA GLU A 578 31.70 7.98 -3.49
C GLU A 578 30.31 7.99 -2.82
N SER A 579 29.35 8.74 -3.40
CA SER A 579 27.96 8.75 -2.92
C SER A 579 27.28 7.39 -3.11
N VAL A 580 27.52 6.69 -4.23
CA VAL A 580 27.04 5.31 -4.42
C VAL A 580 27.58 4.40 -3.33
N LEU A 581 28.90 4.43 -3.11
CA LEU A 581 29.56 3.56 -2.12
C LEU A 581 29.15 3.89 -0.68
N SER A 582 28.64 5.09 -0.42
CA SER A 582 28.08 5.46 0.90
C SER A 582 26.74 4.78 1.21
N VAL A 583 25.99 4.35 0.19
CA VAL A 583 24.69 3.67 0.34
C VAL A 583 24.77 2.18 -0.01
N GLU A 584 25.72 1.80 -0.86
CA GLU A 584 25.96 0.44 -1.33
C GLU A 584 27.48 0.18 -1.42
N GLU A 585 28.08 -0.22 -0.30
CA GLU A 585 29.54 -0.34 -0.14
C GLU A 585 30.20 -1.34 -1.11
N ASP A 586 29.47 -2.38 -1.50
CA ASP A 586 29.94 -3.46 -2.38
C ASP A 586 29.57 -3.24 -3.85
N ASN A 587 29.18 -2.02 -4.24
CA ASN A 587 28.86 -1.70 -5.63
C ASN A 587 30.13 -1.73 -6.51
N LEU A 588 30.36 -2.86 -7.19
CA LEU A 588 31.53 -3.07 -8.05
C LEU A 588 31.61 -2.07 -9.21
N PRO A 589 30.53 -1.76 -9.97
CA PRO A 589 30.58 -0.73 -11.01
C PRO A 589 31.04 0.64 -10.48
N ALA A 590 30.51 1.09 -9.35
CA ALA A 590 30.93 2.35 -8.74
C ALA A 590 32.40 2.31 -8.29
N THR A 591 32.85 1.19 -7.71
CA THR A 591 34.25 1.00 -7.31
C THR A 591 35.19 1.08 -8.52
N LEU A 592 34.83 0.44 -9.63
CA LEU A 592 35.59 0.46 -10.87
C LEU A 592 35.70 1.88 -11.45
N HIS A 593 34.58 2.58 -11.57
CA HIS A 593 34.57 3.93 -12.14
C HIS A 593 35.16 4.99 -11.20
N LEU A 594 35.11 4.77 -9.89
CA LEU A 594 35.85 5.57 -8.91
C LEU A 594 37.36 5.44 -9.15
N GLY A 595 37.89 4.22 -9.28
CA GLY A 595 39.28 3.99 -9.63
C GLY A 595 39.68 4.65 -10.95
N GLY A 596 38.82 4.56 -11.98
CA GLY A 596 39.02 5.26 -13.25
C GLY A 596 39.06 6.79 -13.10
N SER A 597 38.17 7.37 -12.29
CA SER A 597 38.15 8.82 -12.04
C SER A 597 39.38 9.27 -11.24
N GLN A 598 39.82 8.49 -10.26
CA GLN A 598 41.04 8.76 -9.49
C GLN A 598 42.29 8.70 -10.36
N PHE A 599 42.38 7.70 -11.25
CA PHE A 599 43.46 7.62 -12.24
C PHE A 599 43.53 8.88 -13.10
N MET A 600 42.39 9.34 -13.67
CA MET A 600 42.35 10.57 -14.48
C MET A 600 42.67 11.84 -13.69
N LEU A 601 42.56 11.81 -12.35
CA LEU A 601 42.94 12.90 -11.45
C LEU A 601 44.39 12.81 -10.94
N GLY A 602 45.17 11.81 -11.38
CA GLY A 602 46.55 11.59 -10.93
C GLY A 602 46.68 10.94 -9.54
N GLN A 603 45.59 10.44 -8.98
CA GLN A 603 45.50 9.74 -7.68
C GLN A 603 45.76 8.25 -7.87
N TYR A 604 46.98 7.90 -8.28
CA TYR A 604 47.30 6.56 -8.77
C TYR A 604 47.29 5.49 -7.68
N GLU A 605 47.74 5.81 -6.46
CA GLU A 605 47.74 4.86 -5.33
C GLU A 605 46.32 4.44 -4.96
N GLU A 606 45.41 5.41 -4.82
CA GLU A 606 44.02 5.12 -4.50
C GLU A 606 43.30 4.41 -5.66
N ALA A 607 43.63 4.75 -6.91
CA ALA A 607 43.09 4.07 -8.08
C ALA A 607 43.49 2.58 -8.13
N ILE A 608 44.76 2.27 -7.83
CA ILE A 608 45.27 0.89 -7.73
C ILE A 608 44.46 0.11 -6.69
N GLU A 609 44.25 0.68 -5.51
CA GLU A 609 43.47 0.04 -4.44
C GLU A 609 42.05 -0.33 -4.91
N LYS A 610 41.38 0.57 -5.66
CA LYS A 610 40.04 0.30 -6.19
C LYS A 610 40.03 -0.77 -7.26
N PHE A 611 40.98 -0.76 -8.20
CA PHE A 611 41.08 -1.81 -9.21
C PHE A 611 41.39 -3.18 -8.60
N GLU A 612 42.28 -3.24 -7.62
CA GLU A 612 42.55 -4.48 -6.87
C GLU A 612 41.34 -4.97 -6.07
N LYS A 613 40.54 -4.06 -5.48
CA LYS A 613 39.26 -4.42 -4.86
C LYS A 613 38.31 -5.08 -5.87
N VAL A 614 38.17 -4.54 -7.08
CA VAL A 614 37.34 -5.13 -8.14
C VAL A 614 37.89 -6.49 -8.58
N LEU A 615 39.19 -6.61 -8.83
CA LEU A 615 39.82 -7.86 -9.30
C LEU A 615 39.82 -8.98 -8.26
N ARG A 616 39.72 -8.66 -6.96
CA ARG A 616 39.50 -9.68 -5.91
C ARG A 616 38.15 -10.38 -6.04
N VAL A 617 37.13 -9.69 -6.56
CA VAL A 617 35.78 -10.24 -6.75
C VAL A 617 35.57 -10.74 -8.17
N GLU A 618 36.08 -10.00 -9.17
CA GLU A 618 36.02 -10.31 -10.59
C GLU A 618 37.44 -10.37 -11.21
N PRO A 619 38.19 -11.49 -11.05
CA PRO A 619 39.58 -11.59 -11.50
C PRO A 619 39.80 -11.35 -13.00
N ASN A 620 38.76 -11.55 -13.81
CA ASN A 620 38.79 -11.40 -15.27
C ASN A 620 38.20 -10.07 -15.75
N ASN A 621 37.95 -9.09 -14.86
CA ASN A 621 37.42 -7.80 -15.25
C ASN A 621 38.47 -7.01 -16.08
N GLN A 622 38.26 -6.97 -17.40
CA GLN A 622 39.23 -6.38 -18.33
C GLN A 622 39.48 -4.88 -18.09
N LEU A 623 38.45 -4.14 -17.67
CA LEU A 623 38.58 -2.71 -17.39
C LEU A 623 39.45 -2.48 -16.15
N ALA A 624 39.23 -3.26 -15.09
CA ALA A 624 40.04 -3.18 -13.88
C ALA A 624 41.50 -3.61 -14.12
N MET A 625 41.76 -4.67 -14.90
CA MET A 625 43.13 -5.09 -15.24
C MET A 625 43.89 -4.01 -16.01
N LYS A 626 43.24 -3.40 -17.03
CA LYS A 626 43.85 -2.32 -17.82
C LYS A 626 44.11 -1.08 -16.97
N GLY A 627 43.14 -0.69 -16.15
CA GLY A 627 43.28 0.43 -15.22
C GLY A 627 44.41 0.24 -14.22
N LEU A 628 44.52 -0.97 -13.64
CA LEU A 628 45.59 -1.32 -12.69
C LEU A 628 46.97 -1.26 -13.33
N ALA A 629 47.12 -1.82 -14.54
CA ALA A 629 48.40 -1.79 -15.26
C ALA A 629 48.83 -0.35 -15.59
N ALA A 630 47.90 0.47 -16.09
CA ALA A 630 48.15 1.88 -16.40
C ALA A 630 48.54 2.68 -15.14
N ALA A 631 47.78 2.53 -14.05
CA ALA A 631 48.05 3.23 -12.79
C ALA A 631 49.41 2.87 -12.18
N ARG A 632 49.82 1.59 -12.27
CA ARG A 632 51.15 1.16 -11.80
C ARG A 632 52.29 1.70 -12.65
N SER A 633 52.11 1.78 -13.97
CA SER A 633 53.12 2.36 -14.87
C SER A 633 53.37 3.82 -14.55
N GLU A 634 52.29 4.61 -14.43
CA GLU A 634 52.34 6.03 -14.13
C GLU A 634 52.92 6.35 -12.73
N LEU A 635 52.73 5.45 -11.77
CA LEU A 635 53.32 5.58 -10.42
C LEU A 635 54.81 5.24 -10.40
N GLN A 636 55.31 4.43 -11.34
CA GLN A 636 56.74 4.09 -11.47
C GLN A 636 57.54 5.17 -12.22
N GLU A 637 56.87 6.02 -13.01
CA GLU A 637 57.48 7.11 -13.79
C GLU A 637 57.54 8.45 -13.03
N LYS A 638 56.88 8.56 -11.87
CA LYS A 638 56.97 9.69 -10.93
C LYS A 638 58.00 9.40 -9.84
#